data_AF-A0A1Q3HGF1-F1
#
_entry.id   AF-A0A1Q3HGF1-F1
#
_cell.length_a   1.000
_cell.length_b   1.000
_cell.length_c   1.000
_cell.angle_alpha   90.00
_cell.angle_beta   90.00
_cell.angle_gamma   90.00
#
_symmetry.space_group_name_H-M   'P 1'
#
loop_
_entity.id
_entity.type
_entity.pdbx_description
1 polymer ?
#
loop_
_entity_poly.entity_id
_entity_poly.type
_entity_poly.pdbx_seq_one_letter_code
_entity_poly.pdbx_strand_id
1 'polypeptide(L)'
;MNPRQLISAALLAMSLLAAPACTDPNTGPVDTPDTGPTPLPTDPNDPNNAAKDTDCDGLSDKFEFEAVYDGQKTHPGLTDTDQDGLPDGLEVGVGKAVDGTSCTIPADADASMQTSPVKADSDGDGLLDGVEDANHNGKVDDDETHPLLVDSDCDGLRDGPTSGSVKGEDQDANGTRAPSETDPRHFDTDGDGISDGVEVGATTNLDESNCAGIFRPDANPGTATDATNPDSDGDGVSDGAEDTNQNGNVDPGELDPRTSDASGPAGQVCTTNNLRPVIFQSEEGADIKLALPPTFTEVTQIKSGTEVKGLVGYDSTTKVAFLAFRRPAPANSTTALGDEEELQPAIASKGALSNRTHQSFKTWEGFEAVQAFYDQAGTTTDLKRRTDQLVDALVPGSTGRLSSAAAGVTGNFRVQSLFVHRSNQSLVVVIAVAPLAGVTGGNRSTPAAFSIKDLSDGSALAQFGEPTAAQCERFTLPVAKVDFLFVVDDSGSMKTSQLSLAATAQSAADALNASSMDWRMAMVTSAYHVGNAGDGPNVARLRRFTRNVSKVKSWLTENSTCSSGTCSLPAAPESAPCPGGSTEGANGGCWVGLSGNGFEGVLGAARKSIDDMTPGTEPGASESPALARKDAILVVVLLGDADDQTTGYSTTEENCGTGGSKDKAGSKCVNVLEFAEFFGTNSELSVPKNKTGRHITVHGIVCPAGKACGCSEGTTCTVTTGSREFNPLPANGPQRHASVVNATGGVLGSILDTASIETSMDAIIDDTIGKAGYKTLKPPIGASIKVAMENVRDPAVCKASGDIPRSTANGFDFDGSERTLSFFGACRPSSETTQVAVSYQYWVDAVKSPDGGAPCEDDPNHSEIEPDHCTGPLLGCNESGDQCVCKPNCGDTCGQAARCDMTSCRCIPIIN
;
A
#
# COMPACT_ATOMS: atom_id res chain seq x y z
N MET A 1 -32.48 43.08 56.52
CA MET A 1 -32.96 44.42 56.10
C MET A 1 -33.17 44.38 54.59
N ASN A 2 -34.07 45.20 54.04
CA ASN A 2 -34.43 45.29 52.61
C ASN A 2 -34.24 46.78 52.19
N PRO A 3 -34.01 47.17 50.91
CA PRO A 3 -34.98 46.98 49.79
C PRO A 3 -34.33 46.65 48.40
N ARG A 4 -34.97 45.87 47.49
CA ARG A 4 -35.81 46.24 46.29
C ARG A 4 -35.09 46.88 45.07
N GLN A 5 -35.58 46.89 43.80
CA GLN A 5 -36.59 46.19 42.93
C GLN A 5 -36.44 46.76 41.49
N LEU A 6 -36.96 46.26 40.35
CA LEU A 6 -37.69 45.02 39.94
C LEU A 6 -36.80 44.28 38.88
N ILE A 7 -37.11 43.85 37.64
CA ILE A 7 -38.28 43.65 36.72
C ILE A 7 -37.77 42.73 35.58
N SER A 8 -38.46 41.85 34.84
CA SER A 8 -39.74 41.08 34.89
C SER A 8 -39.51 39.84 33.96
N ALA A 9 -40.18 38.66 33.99
CA ALA A 9 -41.58 38.26 34.21
C ALA A 9 -42.50 38.49 32.99
N ALA A 10 -43.34 37.55 32.51
CA ALA A 10 -43.64 36.16 32.90
C ALA A 10 -44.16 35.39 31.64
N LEU A 11 -44.57 34.11 31.62
CA LEU A 11 -44.95 33.13 32.66
C LEU A 11 -44.81 31.68 32.11
N LEU A 12 -44.72 30.66 32.98
CA LEU A 12 -44.81 29.23 32.61
C LEU A 12 -46.20 28.66 32.93
N ALA A 13 -46.78 27.84 32.04
CA ALA A 13 -47.99 27.07 32.31
C ALA A 13 -47.95 25.69 31.60
N MET A 14 -48.18 24.61 32.34
CA MET A 14 -48.33 23.26 31.79
C MET A 14 -49.78 22.98 31.39
N SER A 15 -49.99 22.30 30.27
CA SER A 15 -51.24 21.61 29.93
C SER A 15 -50.94 20.29 29.23
N LEU A 16 -51.45 19.18 29.77
CA LEU A 16 -51.48 17.90 29.06
C LEU A 16 -52.43 18.01 27.86
N LEU A 17 -51.97 17.55 26.70
CA LEU A 17 -52.81 17.06 25.60
C LEU A 17 -52.09 15.87 24.95
N ALA A 18 -52.84 14.94 24.37
CA ALA A 18 -52.30 13.72 23.80
C ALA A 18 -51.81 13.96 22.35
N ALA A 19 -50.79 13.22 21.93
CA ALA A 19 -50.40 13.15 20.53
C ALA A 19 -51.55 12.55 19.68
N PRO A 20 -51.86 13.12 18.50
CA PRO A 20 -52.56 12.39 17.46
C PRO A 20 -51.67 11.27 16.91
N ALA A 21 -52.27 10.29 16.23
CA ALA A 21 -51.54 9.20 15.59
C ALA A 21 -50.98 9.62 14.22
N CYS A 22 -50.06 8.82 13.68
CA CYS A 22 -49.45 9.00 12.37
C CYS A 22 -50.46 9.19 11.23
N THR A 23 -50.06 9.96 10.22
CA THR A 23 -50.69 10.07 8.90
C THR A 23 -49.62 9.86 7.81
N ASP A 24 -50.05 9.47 6.61
CA ASP A 24 -49.22 9.18 5.43
C ASP A 24 -48.13 10.24 5.13
N PRO A 25 -46.97 9.85 4.56
CA PRO A 25 -45.98 10.80 4.03
C PRO A 25 -46.49 11.62 2.84
N ASN A 26 -47.36 11.05 1.99
CA ASN A 26 -47.75 11.60 0.68
C ASN A 26 -48.68 12.84 0.72
N THR A 27 -48.53 13.73 1.71
CA THR A 27 -49.13 15.08 1.70
C THR A 27 -48.22 16.09 2.41
N GLY A 28 -47.63 17.02 1.64
CA GLY A 28 -46.89 18.17 2.15
C GLY A 28 -47.73 19.17 2.96
N PRO A 29 -47.11 20.25 3.49
CA PRO A 29 -47.69 21.12 4.51
C PRO A 29 -48.80 22.06 3.98
N VAL A 30 -50.05 21.59 3.98
CA VAL A 30 -51.23 22.40 3.62
C VAL A 30 -51.61 23.38 4.74
N ASP A 31 -51.21 24.67 4.62
CA ASP A 31 -52.13 25.81 4.78
C ASP A 31 -51.55 27.19 4.33
N THR A 32 -50.99 27.27 3.13
CA THR A 32 -51.01 28.51 2.33
C THR A 32 -51.94 28.32 1.13
N PRO A 33 -52.68 29.36 0.68
CA PRO A 33 -53.40 29.29 -0.58
C PRO A 33 -52.37 29.43 -1.70
N ASP A 34 -51.91 28.29 -2.20
CA ASP A 34 -51.01 28.22 -3.34
C ASP A 34 -51.59 28.97 -4.56
N THR A 35 -50.67 29.54 -5.34
CA THR A 35 -50.94 30.16 -6.63
C THR A 35 -49.92 29.71 -7.66
N GLY A 36 -49.70 28.39 -7.77
CA GLY A 36 -48.99 27.75 -8.87
C GLY A 36 -49.53 28.19 -10.24
N PRO A 37 -48.74 28.03 -11.31
CA PRO A 37 -49.07 28.52 -12.64
C PRO A 37 -50.46 28.04 -13.09
N THR A 38 -51.33 28.97 -13.48
CA THR A 38 -52.66 28.58 -13.99
C THR A 38 -52.52 27.90 -15.35
N PRO A 39 -52.95 26.63 -15.52
CA PRO A 39 -52.63 25.88 -16.72
C PRO A 39 -53.13 26.52 -18.01
N LEU A 40 -52.34 26.40 -19.08
CA LEU A 40 -52.68 26.88 -20.40
C LEU A 40 -53.85 26.06 -21.03
N PRO A 41 -54.68 26.66 -21.90
CA PRO A 41 -55.96 26.04 -22.26
C PRO A 41 -55.85 25.00 -23.38
N THR A 42 -56.04 23.73 -23.05
CA THR A 42 -55.94 22.59 -23.98
C THR A 42 -57.26 21.90 -24.32
N ASP A 43 -57.22 21.03 -25.33
CA ASP A 43 -58.35 20.17 -25.73
C ASP A 43 -57.85 18.76 -26.09
N PRO A 44 -58.16 17.70 -25.30
CA PRO A 44 -57.79 16.32 -25.61
C PRO A 44 -58.48 15.73 -26.86
N ASN A 45 -59.35 16.49 -27.54
CA ASN A 45 -60.04 16.09 -28.76
C ASN A 45 -59.48 16.76 -30.03
N ASP A 46 -58.50 17.68 -29.93
CA ASP A 46 -57.94 18.35 -31.08
C ASP A 46 -57.00 17.40 -31.86
N PRO A 47 -57.27 17.13 -33.17
CA PRO A 47 -56.50 16.17 -33.95
C PRO A 47 -55.05 16.59 -34.24
N ASN A 48 -54.64 17.81 -33.84
CA ASN A 48 -53.28 18.33 -34.07
C ASN A 48 -52.36 18.16 -32.84
N ASN A 49 -52.83 17.59 -31.74
CA ASN A 49 -52.07 17.44 -30.48
C ASN A 49 -50.74 16.65 -30.62
N ALA A 50 -50.53 15.93 -31.73
CA ALA A 50 -49.26 15.26 -32.06
C ALA A 50 -48.18 16.20 -32.65
N ALA A 51 -48.51 17.48 -32.85
CA ALA A 51 -47.64 18.53 -33.39
C ALA A 51 -47.92 19.88 -32.70
N LYS A 52 -48.30 19.79 -31.43
CA LYS A 52 -48.38 20.88 -30.46
C LYS A 52 -47.54 20.49 -29.25
N ASP A 53 -47.21 21.52 -28.51
CA ASP A 53 -46.39 21.63 -27.32
C ASP A 53 -46.84 23.02 -26.84
N THR A 54 -47.65 23.06 -25.78
CA THR A 54 -48.56 24.20 -25.50
C THR A 54 -47.98 25.16 -24.44
N ASP A 55 -47.12 24.62 -23.58
CA ASP A 55 -46.39 25.19 -22.45
C ASP A 55 -44.88 25.23 -22.68
N CYS A 56 -44.34 24.59 -23.73
CA CYS A 56 -42.93 24.63 -24.13
C CYS A 56 -41.98 23.88 -23.18
N ASP A 57 -42.40 22.73 -22.66
CA ASP A 57 -41.58 21.77 -21.90
C ASP A 57 -40.69 20.89 -22.81
N GLY A 58 -41.19 20.55 -24.01
CA GLY A 58 -40.56 19.63 -24.96
C GLY A 58 -41.38 18.36 -25.25
N LEU A 59 -42.40 18.06 -24.45
CA LEU A 59 -43.40 17.04 -24.75
C LEU A 59 -44.42 17.59 -25.74
N SER A 60 -45.44 16.78 -26.06
CA SER A 60 -46.53 17.20 -26.93
C SER A 60 -47.86 16.94 -26.26
N ASP A 61 -48.86 17.80 -26.49
CA ASP A 61 -50.22 17.67 -25.95
C ASP A 61 -50.69 16.19 -25.97
N LYS A 62 -50.44 15.50 -27.10
CA LYS A 62 -50.85 14.10 -27.30
C LYS A 62 -50.00 13.11 -26.49
N PHE A 63 -48.69 13.32 -26.40
CA PHE A 63 -47.82 12.44 -25.62
C PHE A 63 -48.30 12.41 -24.18
N GLU A 64 -48.46 13.55 -23.55
CA GLU A 64 -48.91 13.70 -22.16
C GLU A 64 -50.36 13.19 -21.95
N PHE A 65 -51.29 13.54 -22.85
CA PHE A 65 -52.64 12.97 -22.83
C PHE A 65 -52.66 11.43 -22.98
N GLU A 66 -51.60 10.78 -23.48
CA GLU A 66 -51.53 9.31 -23.66
C GLU A 66 -50.60 8.57 -22.68
N ALA A 67 -49.40 9.09 -22.39
CA ALA A 67 -48.38 8.55 -21.48
C ALA A 67 -48.86 8.45 -20.03
N VAL A 68 -48.21 7.65 -19.20
CA VAL A 68 -48.59 7.44 -17.79
C VAL A 68 -47.33 7.19 -16.97
N TYR A 69 -47.10 8.02 -15.96
CA TYR A 69 -45.99 7.95 -15.01
C TYR A 69 -46.58 7.66 -13.62
N ASP A 70 -46.14 6.59 -12.96
CA ASP A 70 -46.71 6.01 -11.71
C ASP A 70 -48.26 6.06 -11.56
N GLY A 71 -48.99 5.87 -12.67
CA GLY A 71 -50.46 5.95 -12.72
C GLY A 71 -51.06 7.36 -12.88
N GLN A 72 -50.25 8.40 -12.78
CA GLN A 72 -50.55 9.81 -13.08
C GLN A 72 -50.16 10.17 -14.53
N LYS A 73 -50.23 11.46 -14.89
CA LYS A 73 -49.88 12.01 -16.20
C LYS A 73 -49.33 13.42 -16.03
N THR A 74 -48.36 13.77 -16.88
CA THR A 74 -47.98 15.13 -17.23
C THR A 74 -49.18 15.94 -17.74
N HIS A 75 -49.16 17.27 -17.60
CA HIS A 75 -50.31 18.14 -17.84
C HIS A 75 -50.05 19.16 -18.98
N PRO A 76 -50.74 19.07 -20.15
CA PRO A 76 -50.55 19.90 -21.38
C PRO A 76 -50.71 21.42 -21.33
N GLY A 77 -50.71 22.03 -20.16
CA GLY A 77 -50.65 23.48 -20.00
C GLY A 77 -49.77 23.92 -18.81
N LEU A 78 -48.92 23.04 -18.31
CA LEU A 78 -47.98 23.24 -17.22
C LEU A 78 -46.61 22.77 -17.74
N THR A 79 -45.62 23.66 -17.75
CA THR A 79 -44.25 23.33 -18.17
C THR A 79 -43.57 22.32 -17.23
N ASP A 80 -44.13 22.21 -16.02
CA ASP A 80 -43.65 21.56 -14.81
C ASP A 80 -44.94 21.12 -14.07
N THR A 81 -45.18 19.81 -13.96
CA THR A 81 -46.47 19.22 -13.55
C THR A 81 -46.64 19.09 -12.03
N ASP A 82 -45.57 18.83 -11.28
CA ASP A 82 -45.61 18.57 -9.83
C ASP A 82 -44.99 19.69 -8.98
N GLN A 83 -44.17 20.54 -9.57
CA GLN A 83 -43.60 21.80 -9.06
C GLN A 83 -42.35 21.68 -8.17
N ASP A 84 -41.36 20.88 -8.60
CA ASP A 84 -39.97 20.99 -8.12
C ASP A 84 -39.17 22.13 -8.80
N GLY A 85 -39.40 22.38 -10.09
CA GLY A 85 -38.68 23.37 -10.90
C GLY A 85 -37.98 22.83 -12.16
N LEU A 86 -38.00 21.51 -12.41
CA LEU A 86 -37.63 20.90 -13.68
C LEU A 86 -38.83 20.86 -14.65
N PRO A 87 -38.62 20.97 -15.97
CA PRO A 87 -39.71 20.74 -16.93
C PRO A 87 -39.95 19.27 -17.24
N ASP A 88 -41.21 18.86 -17.40
CA ASP A 88 -41.64 17.47 -17.71
C ASP A 88 -40.88 16.82 -18.88
N GLY A 89 -40.45 17.64 -19.85
CA GLY A 89 -39.66 17.22 -21.02
C GLY A 89 -38.16 17.03 -20.75
N LEU A 90 -37.57 17.76 -19.79
CA LEU A 90 -36.18 17.58 -19.36
C LEU A 90 -36.05 16.25 -18.63
N GLU A 91 -36.90 16.04 -17.62
CA GLU A 91 -36.93 14.87 -16.75
C GLU A 91 -36.99 13.52 -17.49
N VAL A 92 -37.65 13.48 -18.66
CA VAL A 92 -37.80 12.23 -19.45
C VAL A 92 -36.85 12.17 -20.65
N GLY A 93 -35.78 12.98 -20.65
CA GLY A 93 -34.67 12.96 -21.60
C GLY A 93 -35.02 13.49 -22.99
N VAL A 94 -35.74 14.61 -23.07
CA VAL A 94 -36.22 15.20 -24.33
C VAL A 94 -35.48 16.49 -24.69
N GLY A 95 -34.17 16.39 -24.93
CA GLY A 95 -33.34 17.47 -25.51
C GLY A 95 -33.71 17.97 -26.93
N LYS A 96 -34.97 17.84 -27.40
CA LYS A 96 -35.50 18.46 -28.63
C LYS A 96 -37.00 18.79 -28.54
N ALA A 97 -37.33 20.08 -28.64
CA ALA A 97 -38.71 20.58 -28.76
C ALA A 97 -39.47 20.01 -29.98
N VAL A 98 -40.81 20.01 -29.89
CA VAL A 98 -41.69 19.33 -30.85
C VAL A 98 -41.62 19.90 -32.27
N ASP A 99 -41.60 18.98 -33.24
CA ASP A 99 -41.33 19.24 -34.66
C ASP A 99 -42.39 20.16 -35.31
N GLY A 100 -42.10 21.47 -35.35
CA GLY A 100 -42.96 22.49 -35.95
C GLY A 100 -43.48 23.57 -34.99
N THR A 101 -43.17 23.52 -33.70
CA THR A 101 -43.50 24.59 -32.75
C THR A 101 -42.45 25.71 -32.79
N SER A 102 -42.55 26.68 -31.88
CA SER A 102 -41.55 27.73 -31.68
C SER A 102 -41.06 27.79 -30.23
N CYS A 103 -41.11 26.66 -29.54
CA CYS A 103 -40.69 26.52 -28.16
C CYS A 103 -39.16 26.58 -28.03
N THR A 104 -38.69 26.89 -26.83
CA THR A 104 -37.27 26.85 -26.46
C THR A 104 -37.21 26.17 -25.11
N ILE A 105 -36.69 24.94 -25.12
CA ILE A 105 -36.57 24.06 -23.95
C ILE A 105 -35.15 24.17 -23.36
N PRO A 106 -34.90 23.66 -22.14
CA PRO A 106 -33.55 23.42 -21.62
C PRO A 106 -32.72 22.53 -22.54
N ALA A 107 -31.41 22.52 -22.32
CA ALA A 107 -30.48 21.65 -23.03
C ALA A 107 -30.04 20.49 -22.12
N ASP A 108 -30.91 19.48 -22.05
CA ASP A 108 -30.64 18.10 -21.59
C ASP A 108 -29.19 17.68 -21.88
N ALA A 109 -28.42 17.51 -20.79
CA ALA A 109 -26.99 17.20 -20.80
C ALA A 109 -26.70 15.69 -20.75
N ASP A 110 -27.45 14.91 -19.94
CA ASP A 110 -27.45 13.45 -19.97
C ASP A 110 -28.86 12.85 -19.94
N ALA A 111 -29.46 12.69 -21.13
CA ALA A 111 -30.74 12.04 -21.36
C ALA A 111 -30.89 10.59 -20.85
N SER A 112 -29.88 10.01 -20.19
CA SER A 112 -29.98 8.74 -19.46
C SER A 112 -30.24 8.89 -17.96
N MET A 113 -29.97 10.07 -17.37
CA MET A 113 -30.57 10.53 -16.12
C MET A 113 -32.03 10.88 -16.40
N GLN A 114 -32.97 10.22 -15.72
CA GLN A 114 -34.41 10.44 -15.94
C GLN A 114 -35.22 10.36 -14.64
N THR A 115 -35.75 11.50 -14.23
CA THR A 115 -36.62 11.72 -13.07
C THR A 115 -38.10 11.47 -13.42
N SER A 116 -39.03 11.83 -12.54
CA SER A 116 -40.43 11.41 -12.59
C SER A 116 -41.39 12.62 -12.63
N PRO A 117 -41.92 13.04 -13.81
CA PRO A 117 -42.65 14.32 -14.04
C PRO A 117 -44.11 14.31 -13.53
N VAL A 118 -44.30 13.69 -12.38
CA VAL A 118 -45.52 13.53 -11.57
C VAL A 118 -45.19 13.32 -10.08
N LYS A 119 -43.93 13.53 -9.67
CA LYS A 119 -43.32 13.43 -8.34
C LYS A 119 -42.12 14.40 -8.26
N ALA A 120 -42.32 15.52 -7.58
CA ALA A 120 -41.29 16.50 -7.24
C ALA A 120 -40.19 16.00 -6.26
N ASP A 121 -39.99 14.68 -6.15
CA ASP A 121 -39.14 13.92 -5.22
C ASP A 121 -39.16 12.48 -5.76
N SER A 122 -38.20 12.15 -6.63
CA SER A 122 -38.23 10.94 -7.47
C SER A 122 -37.99 9.64 -6.69
N ASP A 123 -37.10 9.65 -5.69
CA ASP A 123 -36.69 8.45 -4.93
C ASP A 123 -37.21 8.41 -3.48
N GLY A 124 -37.56 9.56 -2.88
CA GLY A 124 -38.11 9.69 -1.53
C GLY A 124 -37.14 10.22 -0.47
N ASP A 125 -35.98 10.79 -0.83
CA ASP A 125 -35.02 11.44 0.07
C ASP A 125 -35.55 12.77 0.70
N GLY A 126 -36.50 13.44 0.03
CA GLY A 126 -37.15 14.66 0.53
C GLY A 126 -36.34 15.96 0.36
N LEU A 127 -35.27 15.97 -0.43
CA LEU A 127 -35.01 17.06 -1.37
C LEU A 127 -36.08 17.04 -2.48
N LEU A 128 -35.88 17.84 -3.52
CA LEU A 128 -36.75 17.88 -4.71
C LEU A 128 -35.84 17.84 -5.94
N ASP A 129 -36.21 17.17 -7.01
CA ASP A 129 -35.30 16.90 -8.13
C ASP A 129 -34.70 18.19 -8.75
N GLY A 130 -35.48 19.29 -8.76
CA GLY A 130 -35.05 20.64 -9.19
C GLY A 130 -34.34 21.51 -8.14
N VAL A 131 -34.13 20.99 -6.93
CA VAL A 131 -33.17 21.50 -5.92
C VAL A 131 -31.81 20.80 -6.09
N GLU A 132 -31.83 19.54 -6.53
CA GLU A 132 -30.66 18.70 -6.73
C GLU A 132 -29.95 19.00 -8.05
N ASP A 133 -30.66 18.98 -9.19
CA ASP A 133 -30.23 19.59 -10.46
C ASP A 133 -30.33 21.12 -10.35
N ALA A 134 -29.54 21.69 -9.44
CA ALA A 134 -29.52 23.09 -9.05
C ALA A 134 -29.17 24.03 -10.22
N ASN A 135 -28.57 23.52 -11.30
CA ASN A 135 -28.34 24.25 -12.54
C ASN A 135 -29.34 23.95 -13.68
N HIS A 136 -30.32 23.07 -13.44
CA HIS A 136 -31.44 22.69 -14.32
C HIS A 136 -30.99 22.23 -15.72
N ASN A 137 -30.02 21.32 -15.79
CA ASN A 137 -29.41 20.84 -17.04
C ASN A 137 -29.69 19.36 -17.37
N GLY A 138 -30.18 18.54 -16.43
CA GLY A 138 -30.43 17.11 -16.62
C GLY A 138 -29.16 16.25 -16.61
N LYS A 139 -28.19 16.57 -15.75
CA LYS A 139 -26.99 15.77 -15.42
C LYS A 139 -26.50 16.22 -14.04
N VAL A 140 -26.29 15.28 -13.12
CA VAL A 140 -25.60 15.54 -11.84
C VAL A 140 -24.19 16.09 -12.10
N ASP A 141 -23.91 17.33 -11.71
CA ASP A 141 -22.57 17.94 -11.66
C ASP A 141 -21.93 17.80 -10.25
N ASP A 142 -20.62 18.03 -10.11
CA ASP A 142 -19.90 17.84 -8.83
C ASP A 142 -20.47 18.66 -7.66
N ASP A 143 -21.09 19.82 -7.95
CA ASP A 143 -21.70 20.67 -6.93
C ASP A 143 -23.13 20.27 -6.52
N GLU A 144 -23.66 19.15 -7.04
CA GLU A 144 -25.05 18.69 -6.93
C GLU A 144 -25.19 17.29 -6.29
N THR A 145 -26.38 16.95 -5.79
CA THR A 145 -26.77 15.59 -5.35
C THR A 145 -27.45 14.82 -6.49
N HIS A 146 -27.75 13.53 -6.29
CA HIS A 146 -28.29 12.67 -7.33
C HIS A 146 -29.78 12.34 -7.09
N PRO A 147 -30.75 12.94 -7.82
CA PRO A 147 -32.20 12.79 -7.60
C PRO A 147 -32.81 11.44 -8.06
N LEU A 148 -32.05 10.36 -7.92
CA LEU A 148 -32.45 8.97 -8.11
C LEU A 148 -31.76 8.04 -7.08
N LEU A 149 -31.01 8.59 -6.12
CA LEU A 149 -30.26 7.92 -5.06
C LEU A 149 -30.65 8.55 -3.71
N VAL A 150 -31.25 7.76 -2.81
CA VAL A 150 -31.70 8.23 -1.46
C VAL A 150 -30.52 8.50 -0.50
N ASP A 151 -29.28 8.43 -0.98
CA ASP A 151 -28.00 8.29 -0.25
C ASP A 151 -26.88 8.45 -1.30
N SER A 152 -26.58 9.70 -1.70
CA SER A 152 -25.75 9.98 -2.89
C SER A 152 -24.28 9.55 -2.79
N ASP A 153 -23.65 9.69 -1.62
CA ASP A 153 -22.25 9.31 -1.40
C ASP A 153 -22.05 7.94 -0.70
N CYS A 154 -23.15 7.31 -0.27
CA CYS A 154 -23.23 5.98 0.30
C CYS A 154 -22.72 5.80 1.75
N ASP A 155 -22.78 6.85 2.58
CA ASP A 155 -22.45 6.80 4.00
C ASP A 155 -23.56 6.20 4.91
N GLY A 156 -24.81 6.15 4.42
CA GLY A 156 -26.00 5.65 5.13
C GLY A 156 -26.92 6.72 5.75
N LEU A 157 -26.73 7.98 5.39
CA LEU A 157 -27.67 9.09 5.55
C LEU A 157 -28.49 9.26 4.27
N ARG A 158 -29.48 10.16 4.31
CA ARG A 158 -30.21 10.63 3.13
C ARG A 158 -29.93 12.10 2.94
N ASP A 159 -29.82 12.54 1.70
CA ASP A 159 -29.32 13.87 1.36
C ASP A 159 -30.16 14.99 2.01
N GLY A 160 -31.48 14.81 2.03
CA GLY A 160 -32.49 15.67 2.62
C GLY A 160 -32.88 15.34 4.08
N PRO A 161 -34.01 15.88 4.57
CA PRO A 161 -34.26 15.95 6.02
C PRO A 161 -34.46 14.60 6.72
N THR A 162 -34.01 14.53 7.99
CA THR A 162 -34.20 13.38 8.91
C THR A 162 -35.67 12.90 8.97
N SER A 163 -35.93 11.74 8.38
CA SER A 163 -37.27 11.17 8.20
C SER A 163 -37.56 10.01 9.17
N GLY A 164 -38.15 10.35 10.33
CA GLY A 164 -38.72 9.41 11.30
C GLY A 164 -37.70 8.62 12.12
N SER A 165 -37.03 7.66 11.50
CA SER A 165 -35.87 6.92 12.06
C SER A 165 -34.70 6.79 11.09
N VAL A 166 -34.89 7.21 9.83
CA VAL A 166 -33.81 7.46 8.89
C VAL A 166 -33.26 8.85 9.21
N LYS A 167 -31.93 8.96 9.27
CA LYS A 167 -31.24 10.25 9.41
C LYS A 167 -30.94 10.82 8.04
N GLY A 168 -30.73 12.12 7.98
CA GLY A 168 -30.32 12.82 6.78
C GLY A 168 -29.66 14.13 7.09
N GLU A 169 -29.32 14.89 6.06
CA GLU A 169 -28.24 15.87 6.11
C GLU A 169 -28.73 17.31 6.02
N ASP A 170 -29.27 17.74 4.88
CA ASP A 170 -29.97 19.03 4.77
C ASP A 170 -31.28 18.98 5.60
N GLN A 171 -31.31 19.68 6.74
CA GLN A 171 -32.46 19.62 7.65
C GLN A 171 -33.58 20.62 7.30
N ASP A 172 -33.40 21.51 6.33
CA ASP A 172 -34.47 22.43 5.88
C ASP A 172 -34.82 22.37 4.37
N ALA A 173 -34.21 21.43 3.64
CA ALA A 173 -34.45 21.06 2.24
C ALA A 173 -34.30 22.27 1.29
N ASN A 174 -33.10 22.84 1.26
CA ASN A 174 -32.75 24.01 0.47
C ASN A 174 -31.62 23.78 -0.55
N GLY A 175 -30.93 22.64 -0.51
CA GLY A 175 -29.81 22.30 -1.40
C GLY A 175 -28.49 22.99 -1.04
N THR A 176 -28.41 23.66 0.12
CA THR A 176 -27.19 24.34 0.57
C THR A 176 -26.89 24.08 2.04
N ARG A 177 -25.81 23.32 2.27
CA ARG A 177 -25.32 22.90 3.58
C ARG A 177 -25.13 24.05 4.59
N ALA A 178 -25.74 23.92 5.77
CA ALA A 178 -25.47 24.78 6.91
C ALA A 178 -24.23 24.32 7.73
N PRO A 179 -23.59 25.20 8.54
CA PRO A 179 -22.42 24.85 9.37
C PRO A 179 -22.69 23.92 10.58
N SER A 180 -23.78 23.16 10.57
CA SER A 180 -24.15 22.15 11.58
C SER A 180 -24.84 20.94 10.94
N GLU A 181 -24.60 20.78 9.64
CA GLU A 181 -25.07 19.71 8.78
C GLU A 181 -23.83 19.12 8.09
N THR A 182 -23.96 17.88 7.65
CA THR A 182 -23.00 17.15 6.83
C THR A 182 -23.18 17.55 5.36
N ASP A 183 -22.43 16.95 4.44
CA ASP A 183 -22.44 17.31 3.02
C ASP A 183 -22.70 16.04 2.19
N PRO A 184 -23.90 15.82 1.62
CA PRO A 184 -24.35 14.53 1.04
C PRO A 184 -23.67 14.10 -0.27
N ARG A 185 -22.48 14.64 -0.52
CA ARG A 185 -21.59 14.36 -1.66
C ARG A 185 -20.17 14.05 -1.16
N HIS A 186 -19.99 13.98 0.15
CA HIS A 186 -18.73 13.81 0.87
C HIS A 186 -18.96 12.87 2.07
N PHE A 187 -18.85 11.56 1.80
CA PHE A 187 -18.91 10.41 2.73
C PHE A 187 -18.15 10.56 4.07
N ASP A 188 -17.31 11.57 4.22
CA ASP A 188 -16.51 11.98 5.38
C ASP A 188 -16.41 13.52 5.31
N THR A 189 -17.33 14.21 5.98
CA THR A 189 -17.60 15.65 5.84
C THR A 189 -16.44 16.54 6.30
N ASP A 190 -15.72 16.12 7.35
CA ASP A 190 -14.68 16.93 7.99
C ASP A 190 -13.25 16.42 7.76
N GLY A 191 -13.10 15.26 7.12
CA GLY A 191 -11.86 14.74 6.54
C GLY A 191 -11.01 13.92 7.50
N ASP A 192 -11.66 13.29 8.47
CA ASP A 192 -11.08 12.58 9.60
C ASP A 192 -10.83 11.08 9.31
N GLY A 193 -11.74 10.44 8.58
CA GLY A 193 -11.69 9.06 8.14
C GLY A 193 -12.76 8.12 8.70
N ILE A 194 -13.62 8.55 9.64
CA ILE A 194 -14.94 7.92 9.84
C ILE A 194 -15.90 8.47 8.76
N SER A 195 -17.01 7.78 8.49
CA SER A 195 -18.08 8.30 7.65
C SER A 195 -19.20 8.89 8.48
N ASP A 196 -19.83 9.98 8.02
CA ASP A 196 -20.75 10.78 8.84
C ASP A 196 -21.90 9.93 9.40
N GLY A 197 -22.42 9.01 8.59
CA GLY A 197 -23.40 8.01 8.93
C GLY A 197 -22.93 7.12 10.08
N VAL A 198 -21.70 6.63 10.06
CA VAL A 198 -21.12 5.86 11.18
C VAL A 198 -20.97 6.74 12.42
N GLU A 199 -20.45 7.95 12.27
CA GLU A 199 -20.29 8.92 13.35
C GLU A 199 -21.61 9.24 14.06
N VAL A 200 -22.71 9.36 13.32
CA VAL A 200 -24.03 9.57 13.91
C VAL A 200 -24.75 8.26 14.27
N GLY A 201 -24.17 7.09 14.02
CA GLY A 201 -24.71 5.77 14.40
C GLY A 201 -25.77 5.17 13.46
N ALA A 202 -25.62 5.38 12.15
CA ALA A 202 -26.42 4.77 11.09
C ALA A 202 -26.05 3.28 10.91
N THR A 203 -27.07 2.43 10.83
CA THR A 203 -26.91 0.96 10.86
C THR A 203 -27.69 0.23 9.77
N THR A 204 -28.20 0.99 8.79
CA THR A 204 -29.06 0.51 7.70
C THR A 204 -28.63 1.22 6.43
N ASN A 205 -28.27 0.45 5.41
CA ASN A 205 -28.06 0.98 4.06
C ASN A 205 -29.43 1.47 3.53
N LEU A 206 -29.49 2.69 3.01
CA LEU A 206 -30.73 3.24 2.45
C LEU A 206 -30.91 2.82 0.99
N ASP A 207 -29.84 2.78 0.20
CA ASP A 207 -29.81 2.20 -1.15
C ASP A 207 -29.03 0.86 -1.22
N GLU A 208 -29.75 -0.24 -1.00
CA GLU A 208 -29.21 -1.61 -1.18
C GLU A 208 -28.72 -1.91 -2.63
N SER A 209 -29.05 -1.07 -3.62
CA SER A 209 -28.69 -1.22 -5.04
C SER A 209 -27.33 -0.63 -5.34
N ASN A 210 -27.13 0.64 -4.96
CA ASN A 210 -25.98 1.44 -5.38
C ASN A 210 -24.88 1.45 -4.30
N CYS A 211 -25.24 1.57 -3.02
CA CYS A 211 -24.31 1.61 -1.89
C CYS A 211 -23.80 0.23 -1.43
N ALA A 212 -23.99 -0.80 -2.27
CA ALA A 212 -23.73 -2.21 -1.99
C ALA A 212 -22.23 -2.56 -1.82
N GLY A 213 -21.71 -2.32 -0.61
CA GLY A 213 -20.31 -2.56 -0.25
C GLY A 213 -19.45 -1.30 -0.15
N ILE A 214 -20.07 -0.12 -0.29
CA ILE A 214 -19.50 1.17 0.11
C ILE A 214 -19.91 1.42 1.56
N PHE A 215 -21.24 1.49 1.80
CA PHE A 215 -21.84 1.69 3.12
C PHE A 215 -21.29 0.74 4.19
N ARG A 216 -21.00 1.32 5.36
CA ARG A 216 -20.58 0.61 6.57
C ARG A 216 -21.59 0.85 7.68
N PRO A 217 -22.30 -0.19 8.18
CA PRO A 217 -23.12 -0.02 9.36
C PRO A 217 -22.23 0.19 10.59
N ASP A 218 -22.54 1.20 11.37
CA ASP A 218 -21.98 1.40 12.71
C ASP A 218 -22.14 0.12 13.57
N ALA A 219 -21.11 -0.16 14.36
CA ALA A 219 -21.04 -1.33 15.22
C ALA A 219 -21.68 -1.11 16.60
N ASN A 220 -21.89 0.14 17.02
CA ASN A 220 -22.45 0.50 18.34
C ASN A 220 -23.00 1.96 18.35
N PRO A 221 -24.32 2.19 18.13
CA PRO A 221 -24.88 3.55 18.05
C PRO A 221 -24.92 4.32 19.40
N GLY A 222 -24.23 3.81 20.42
CA GLY A 222 -23.94 4.50 21.68
C GLY A 222 -22.53 5.10 21.76
N THR A 223 -21.73 5.02 20.68
CA THR A 223 -20.35 5.56 20.57
C THR A 223 -20.19 6.67 19.54
N ALA A 224 -21.31 7.24 19.07
CA ALA A 224 -21.40 8.37 18.16
C ALA A 224 -20.59 9.64 18.56
N THR A 225 -20.17 10.37 17.54
CA THR A 225 -19.29 11.56 17.50
C THR A 225 -20.01 12.77 16.85
N ASP A 226 -19.29 13.78 16.36
CA ASP A 226 -19.81 15.01 15.72
C ASP A 226 -19.14 15.22 14.36
N ALA A 227 -19.76 14.68 13.30
CA ALA A 227 -19.32 14.68 11.88
C ALA A 227 -19.22 16.07 11.21
N THR A 228 -18.98 17.11 11.99
CA THR A 228 -18.65 18.46 11.53
C THR A 228 -17.42 19.02 12.26
N ASN A 229 -16.74 18.20 13.06
CA ASN A 229 -15.62 18.53 13.92
C ASN A 229 -14.68 17.31 14.16
N PRO A 230 -13.48 17.24 13.52
CA PRO A 230 -12.61 16.05 13.45
C PRO A 230 -11.74 15.83 14.72
N ASP A 231 -12.31 16.07 15.90
CA ASP A 231 -11.70 16.00 17.25
C ASP A 231 -12.83 16.25 18.26
N SER A 232 -13.78 15.31 18.41
CA SER A 232 -15.08 15.50 19.10
C SER A 232 -14.94 15.94 20.57
N ASP A 233 -13.87 15.54 21.26
CA ASP A 233 -13.63 15.92 22.65
C ASP A 233 -12.57 17.02 22.87
N GLY A 234 -11.76 17.33 21.85
CA GLY A 234 -10.86 18.47 21.82
C GLY A 234 -9.48 18.22 22.46
N ASP A 235 -9.01 16.98 22.52
CA ASP A 235 -7.68 16.64 23.05
C ASP A 235 -6.56 16.65 21.98
N GLY A 236 -6.95 16.61 20.70
CA GLY A 236 -6.10 16.90 19.57
C GLY A 236 -5.64 15.70 18.75
N VAL A 237 -6.07 14.48 19.06
CA VAL A 237 -6.16 13.38 18.05
C VAL A 237 -7.47 13.58 17.27
N SER A 238 -7.63 12.93 16.12
CA SER A 238 -8.89 12.96 15.37
C SER A 238 -9.64 11.62 15.54
N ASP A 239 -10.96 11.67 15.55
CA ASP A 239 -11.87 10.59 15.92
C ASP A 239 -11.61 9.30 15.13
N GLY A 240 -11.42 9.36 13.80
CA GLY A 240 -11.09 8.24 12.90
C GLY A 240 -9.61 7.86 12.86
N ALA A 241 -8.78 8.57 13.61
CA ALA A 241 -7.47 8.09 14.04
C ALA A 241 -7.51 7.46 15.45
N GLU A 242 -8.56 7.72 16.24
CA GLU A 242 -8.82 7.16 17.57
C GLU A 242 -9.60 5.83 17.49
N ASP A 243 -10.76 5.81 16.84
CA ASP A 243 -11.36 4.60 16.24
C ASP A 243 -10.45 4.14 15.10
N THR A 244 -9.49 3.30 15.49
CA THR A 244 -8.41 2.83 14.65
C THR A 244 -8.92 1.94 13.50
N ASN A 245 -10.15 1.41 13.58
CA ASN A 245 -10.71 0.52 12.56
C ASN A 245 -11.93 1.09 11.81
N GLN A 246 -12.43 2.26 12.21
CA GLN A 246 -13.50 3.05 11.58
C GLN A 246 -14.79 2.22 11.45
N ASN A 247 -15.36 1.91 12.62
CA ASN A 247 -16.57 1.12 12.78
C ASN A 247 -17.61 1.73 13.76
N GLY A 248 -17.31 2.85 14.42
CA GLY A 248 -18.22 3.52 15.37
C GLY A 248 -18.26 2.91 16.78
N ASN A 249 -17.37 1.97 17.09
CA ASN A 249 -17.28 1.28 18.38
C ASN A 249 -15.84 1.25 18.93
N VAL A 250 -15.68 1.82 20.14
CA VAL A 250 -14.42 1.81 20.90
C VAL A 250 -13.98 0.38 21.25
N ASP A 251 -13.03 -0.16 20.49
CA ASP A 251 -12.55 -1.54 20.61
C ASP A 251 -11.25 -1.68 21.46
N PRO A 252 -10.90 -2.90 21.95
CA PRO A 252 -9.79 -3.12 22.89
C PRO A 252 -8.36 -2.86 22.34
N GLY A 253 -7.99 -1.59 22.26
CA GLY A 253 -6.68 -1.10 21.79
C GLY A 253 -6.71 0.35 21.31
N GLU A 254 -7.90 0.90 21.15
CA GLU A 254 -8.17 2.21 20.55
C GLU A 254 -8.14 3.32 21.61
N LEU A 255 -8.52 4.54 21.23
CA LEU A 255 -8.89 5.62 22.16
C LEU A 255 -10.43 5.72 22.19
N ASP A 256 -11.01 6.66 22.95
CA ASP A 256 -12.46 6.88 22.99
C ASP A 256 -12.74 8.34 22.57
N PRO A 257 -13.14 8.61 21.30
CA PRO A 257 -13.26 9.95 20.68
C PRO A 257 -14.10 11.00 21.43
N ARG A 258 -14.77 10.59 22.51
CA ARG A 258 -15.72 11.41 23.27
C ARG A 258 -15.19 11.69 24.69
N THR A 259 -14.00 11.20 25.06
CA THR A 259 -13.43 11.32 26.41
C THR A 259 -11.89 11.40 26.47
N SER A 260 -11.33 12.61 26.32
CA SER A 260 -9.89 12.95 26.38
C SER A 260 -9.00 11.95 27.13
N ASP A 261 -8.46 11.01 26.37
CA ASP A 261 -7.70 9.83 26.80
C ASP A 261 -6.31 9.77 26.10
N ALA A 262 -6.00 10.66 25.14
CA ALA A 262 -4.71 10.74 24.45
C ALA A 262 -3.59 11.19 25.40
N SER A 263 -3.15 10.21 26.17
CA SER A 263 -2.29 10.34 27.32
C SER A 263 -1.25 9.23 27.29
N GLY A 264 -0.27 9.29 28.20
CA GLY A 264 0.85 8.35 28.15
C GLY A 264 1.56 8.41 26.80
N PRO A 265 1.73 7.29 26.07
CA PRO A 265 2.37 7.29 24.74
C PRO A 265 1.56 8.01 23.65
N ALA A 266 0.22 7.87 23.63
CA ALA A 266 -0.63 8.33 22.52
C ALA A 266 -0.54 9.86 22.32
N GLY A 267 -0.81 10.64 23.37
CA GLY A 267 -0.71 12.10 23.36
C GLY A 267 0.69 12.69 23.12
N GLN A 268 1.72 11.86 22.92
CA GLN A 268 3.06 12.29 22.52
C GLN A 268 3.29 12.16 21.00
N VAL A 269 2.47 11.39 20.29
CA VAL A 269 2.67 11.09 18.86
C VAL A 269 1.42 11.24 18.02
N CYS A 270 0.25 10.86 18.52
CA CYS A 270 -0.98 10.79 17.73
C CYS A 270 -1.68 12.13 17.51
N THR A 271 -1.52 13.10 18.44
CA THR A 271 -2.18 14.40 18.25
C THR A 271 -1.68 15.10 16.99
N THR A 272 -2.55 15.81 16.29
CA THR A 272 -2.31 16.54 15.03
C THR A 272 -1.02 17.36 15.05
N ASN A 273 -0.79 18.10 16.14
CA ASN A 273 0.40 18.93 16.37
C ASN A 273 1.70 18.12 16.63
N ASN A 274 1.58 16.82 16.89
CA ASN A 274 2.67 15.89 17.14
C ASN A 274 2.97 14.95 15.94
N LEU A 275 2.09 14.84 14.95
CA LEU A 275 2.33 14.04 13.74
C LEU A 275 3.64 14.48 13.04
N ARG A 276 4.35 13.55 12.41
CA ARG A 276 5.58 13.90 11.67
C ARG A 276 5.20 14.41 10.27
N PRO A 277 5.58 15.65 9.90
CA PRO A 277 5.21 16.21 8.61
C PRO A 277 5.93 15.50 7.46
N VAL A 278 5.19 15.25 6.38
CA VAL A 278 5.68 14.95 5.04
C VAL A 278 5.29 16.09 4.10
N ILE A 279 5.88 16.12 2.90
CA ILE A 279 5.44 16.95 1.77
C ILE A 279 5.05 16.04 0.62
N PHE A 280 3.94 16.36 -0.04
CA PHE A 280 3.52 15.66 -1.25
C PHE A 280 4.15 16.32 -2.48
N GLN A 281 4.57 15.51 -3.44
CA GLN A 281 5.12 15.92 -4.72
C GLN A 281 4.55 15.04 -5.81
N SER A 282 3.65 15.59 -6.61
CA SER A 282 3.03 14.92 -7.74
C SER A 282 3.71 15.29 -9.05
N GLU A 283 3.64 14.41 -10.04
CA GLU A 283 3.78 14.84 -11.42
C GLU A 283 2.48 15.52 -11.89
N GLU A 284 2.58 16.64 -12.61
CA GLU A 284 1.45 17.25 -13.34
C GLU A 284 1.13 16.31 -14.52
N GLY A 285 0.47 15.18 -14.23
CA GLY A 285 0.37 14.05 -15.18
C GLY A 285 -0.02 12.70 -14.57
N ALA A 286 -1.25 12.59 -14.06
CA ALA A 286 -2.04 11.34 -13.92
C ALA A 286 -1.65 10.24 -12.91
N ASP A 287 -0.37 9.94 -12.62
CA ASP A 287 -0.04 8.59 -12.10
C ASP A 287 1.04 8.48 -10.99
N ILE A 288 1.77 9.55 -10.67
CA ILE A 288 2.80 9.53 -9.61
C ILE A 288 2.58 10.68 -8.63
N LYS A 289 2.19 10.32 -7.40
CA LYS A 289 2.24 11.16 -6.19
C LYS A 289 3.25 10.57 -5.22
N LEU A 290 4.16 11.40 -4.70
CA LEU A 290 5.21 10.98 -3.76
C LEU A 290 5.08 11.68 -2.41
N ALA A 291 5.08 10.92 -1.32
CA ALA A 291 5.20 11.46 0.04
C ALA A 291 6.68 11.48 0.48
N LEU A 292 7.24 12.68 0.65
CA LEU A 292 8.65 12.88 0.94
C LEU A 292 8.87 13.54 2.32
N PRO A 293 9.99 13.29 3.01
CA PRO A 293 10.44 14.14 4.10
C PRO A 293 10.59 15.62 3.66
N PRO A 294 10.21 16.62 4.50
CA PRO A 294 10.36 18.05 4.18
C PRO A 294 11.80 18.53 3.93
N THR A 295 12.80 17.66 4.04
CA THR A 295 14.21 17.92 3.69
C THR A 295 14.48 17.82 2.18
N PHE A 296 13.57 17.26 1.38
CA PHE A 296 13.62 17.24 -0.08
C PHE A 296 13.24 18.60 -0.69
N THR A 297 14.09 19.62 -0.46
CA THR A 297 13.90 20.99 -0.96
C THR A 297 14.34 21.20 -2.41
N GLU A 298 14.74 20.14 -3.12
CA GLU A 298 15.14 20.18 -4.53
C GLU A 298 14.48 19.00 -5.25
N VAL A 299 13.32 19.26 -5.85
CA VAL A 299 12.57 18.34 -6.71
C VAL A 299 12.26 19.06 -8.02
N THR A 300 12.29 18.32 -9.14
CA THR A 300 12.11 18.85 -10.50
C THR A 300 11.42 17.79 -11.35
N GLN A 301 10.44 18.17 -12.15
CA GLN A 301 9.78 17.25 -13.09
C GLN A 301 10.69 16.85 -14.26
N ILE A 302 10.59 15.59 -14.68
CA ILE A 302 11.19 15.03 -15.88
C ILE A 302 10.16 15.23 -17.01
N LYS A 303 10.46 16.03 -18.05
CA LYS A 303 9.52 16.30 -19.16
C LYS A 303 10.02 15.82 -20.52
N SER A 304 9.14 15.17 -21.31
CA SER A 304 9.40 14.62 -22.64
C SER A 304 8.70 15.48 -23.71
N GLY A 305 9.32 16.60 -24.06
CA GLY A 305 8.62 17.66 -24.80
C GLY A 305 7.87 18.55 -23.79
N THR A 306 6.56 18.69 -23.94
CA THR A 306 5.67 19.33 -22.94
C THR A 306 5.21 18.35 -21.85
N GLU A 307 5.00 17.09 -22.23
CA GLU A 307 4.46 16.01 -21.38
C GLU A 307 5.36 15.71 -20.17
N VAL A 308 4.77 15.60 -18.98
CA VAL A 308 5.49 15.14 -17.77
C VAL A 308 5.63 13.60 -17.80
N LYS A 309 6.74 13.10 -17.26
CA LYS A 309 7.09 11.67 -17.21
C LYS A 309 7.65 11.23 -15.87
N GLY A 310 7.62 12.09 -14.87
CA GLY A 310 8.11 11.77 -13.54
C GLY A 310 8.77 12.94 -12.82
N LEU A 311 9.49 12.60 -11.75
CA LEU A 311 10.15 13.52 -10.82
C LEU A 311 11.61 13.10 -10.60
N VAL A 312 12.51 14.07 -10.45
CA VAL A 312 13.88 13.85 -9.99
C VAL A 312 14.18 14.77 -8.81
N GLY A 313 14.72 14.24 -7.71
CA GLY A 313 14.89 14.99 -6.46
C GLY A 313 16.15 14.67 -5.68
N TYR A 314 16.48 15.52 -4.70
CA TYR A 314 17.66 15.40 -3.84
C TYR A 314 17.45 16.06 -2.47
N ASP A 315 17.75 15.32 -1.41
CA ASP A 315 17.85 15.86 -0.05
C ASP A 315 19.31 16.20 0.29
N SER A 316 19.53 17.49 0.55
CA SER A 316 20.84 18.02 0.95
C SER A 316 21.30 17.59 2.35
N THR A 317 20.39 17.08 3.18
CA THR A 317 20.56 16.64 4.57
C THR A 317 21.05 15.19 4.62
N THR A 318 20.26 14.25 4.12
CA THR A 318 20.59 12.81 4.11
C THR A 318 21.60 12.42 3.02
N LYS A 319 21.78 13.26 1.99
CA LYS A 319 22.54 12.94 0.77
C LYS A 319 21.95 11.77 -0.02
N VAL A 320 20.62 11.67 -0.03
CA VAL A 320 19.87 10.78 -0.92
C VAL A 320 19.36 11.58 -2.12
N ALA A 321 19.41 11.00 -3.30
CA ALA A 321 18.78 11.51 -4.51
C ALA A 321 17.84 10.44 -5.08
N PHE A 322 16.79 10.84 -5.81
CA PHE A 322 15.87 9.91 -6.44
C PHE A 322 15.51 10.34 -7.87
N LEU A 323 15.03 9.37 -8.65
CA LEU A 323 14.18 9.59 -9.82
C LEU A 323 12.96 8.66 -9.71
N ALA A 324 11.78 9.17 -10.01
CA ALA A 324 10.53 8.42 -10.19
C ALA A 324 10.02 8.71 -11.60
N PHE A 325 9.51 7.71 -12.34
CA PHE A 325 8.97 7.93 -13.67
C PHE A 325 7.97 6.86 -14.12
N ARG A 326 6.99 7.27 -14.92
CA ARG A 326 6.01 6.39 -15.58
C ARG A 326 6.47 6.04 -16.99
N ARG A 327 6.21 4.81 -17.44
CA ARG A 327 6.40 4.36 -18.82
C ARG A 327 5.57 3.10 -19.15
N PRO A 328 5.36 2.78 -20.44
CA PRO A 328 4.98 1.42 -20.83
C PRO A 328 6.02 0.38 -20.43
N ALA A 329 5.55 -0.81 -20.08
CA ALA A 329 6.38 -1.95 -19.73
C ALA A 329 7.30 -2.38 -20.90
N PRO A 330 8.49 -2.94 -20.66
CA PRO A 330 9.32 -3.55 -21.70
C PRO A 330 8.55 -4.66 -22.43
N ALA A 331 8.55 -4.62 -23.78
CA ALA A 331 7.71 -5.51 -24.61
C ALA A 331 8.03 -7.03 -24.54
N ASN A 332 9.05 -7.42 -23.75
CA ASN A 332 9.39 -8.82 -23.45
C ASN A 332 8.91 -9.26 -22.05
N SER A 333 8.33 -8.36 -21.26
CA SER A 333 7.94 -8.56 -19.86
C SER A 333 6.42 -8.42 -19.68
N THR A 334 5.90 -9.05 -18.62
CA THR A 334 4.51 -8.97 -18.12
C THR A 334 4.47 -9.06 -16.59
N THR A 335 5.58 -8.71 -15.92
CA THR A 335 5.79 -8.88 -14.47
C THR A 335 6.84 -7.90 -13.98
N ALA A 336 6.68 -7.32 -12.78
CA ALA A 336 7.63 -6.38 -12.20
C ALA A 336 9.10 -6.89 -12.17
N LEU A 337 9.33 -8.18 -11.90
CA LEU A 337 10.68 -8.78 -11.99
C LEU A 337 11.26 -8.77 -13.41
N GLY A 338 10.45 -9.11 -14.42
CA GLY A 338 10.87 -9.02 -15.83
C GLY A 338 11.15 -7.57 -16.26
N ASP A 339 10.45 -6.60 -15.66
CA ASP A 339 10.67 -5.18 -15.93
C ASP A 339 12.01 -4.69 -15.35
N GLU A 340 12.38 -5.15 -14.15
CA GLU A 340 13.73 -4.95 -13.61
C GLU A 340 14.79 -5.63 -14.48
N GLU A 341 14.61 -6.89 -14.88
CA GLU A 341 15.64 -7.62 -15.64
C GLU A 341 15.89 -7.00 -17.03
N GLU A 342 14.86 -6.48 -17.71
CA GLU A 342 14.98 -5.77 -19.00
C GLU A 342 15.55 -4.33 -18.86
N LEU A 343 15.37 -3.66 -17.71
CA LEU A 343 15.83 -2.27 -17.48
C LEU A 343 17.16 -2.17 -16.72
N GLN A 344 17.56 -3.21 -15.98
CA GLN A 344 18.87 -3.33 -15.32
C GLN A 344 20.07 -3.03 -16.25
N PRO A 345 20.10 -3.43 -17.55
CA PRO A 345 21.18 -3.06 -18.47
C PRO A 345 21.35 -1.55 -18.68
N ALA A 346 20.25 -0.77 -18.61
CA ALA A 346 20.31 0.69 -18.72
C ALA A 346 20.92 1.32 -17.46
N ILE A 347 20.59 0.80 -16.27
CA ILE A 347 21.21 1.20 -14.98
C ILE A 347 22.71 0.84 -15.00
N ALA A 348 23.05 -0.39 -15.39
CA ALA A 348 24.42 -0.88 -15.49
C ALA A 348 25.28 -0.10 -16.52
N SER A 349 24.65 0.52 -17.52
CA SER A 349 25.32 1.34 -18.53
C SER A 349 26.03 2.57 -17.95
N LYS A 350 25.66 3.02 -16.74
CA LYS A 350 26.23 4.22 -16.10
C LYS A 350 27.29 3.88 -15.04
N GLY A 351 27.23 2.66 -14.48
CA GLY A 351 28.24 2.10 -13.60
C GLY A 351 27.99 0.61 -13.39
N ALA A 352 29.07 -0.19 -13.30
CA ALA A 352 28.96 -1.63 -13.10
C ALA A 352 28.22 -1.95 -11.80
N LEU A 353 27.27 -2.89 -11.87
CA LEU A 353 26.45 -3.34 -10.74
C LEU A 353 27.08 -4.58 -10.08
N SER A 354 26.92 -4.67 -8.76
CA SER A 354 27.38 -5.76 -7.91
C SER A 354 26.42 -5.96 -6.74
N ASN A 355 26.53 -7.08 -6.03
CA ASN A 355 25.75 -7.39 -4.82
C ASN A 355 24.22 -7.28 -5.00
N ARG A 356 23.68 -7.72 -6.16
CA ARG A 356 22.23 -7.67 -6.43
C ARG A 356 21.45 -8.57 -5.47
N THR A 357 20.54 -7.98 -4.72
CA THR A 357 19.41 -8.66 -4.06
C THR A 357 18.10 -8.06 -4.57
N HIS A 358 17.01 -8.83 -4.49
CA HIS A 358 15.67 -8.33 -4.82
C HIS A 358 14.59 -9.16 -4.13
N GLN A 359 13.39 -8.60 -4.05
CA GLN A 359 12.23 -9.20 -3.40
C GLN A 359 10.95 -8.71 -4.07
N SER A 360 10.01 -9.62 -4.32
CA SER A 360 8.74 -9.34 -4.98
C SER A 360 7.60 -9.39 -3.97
N PHE A 361 6.72 -8.39 -4.03
CA PHE A 361 5.67 -8.11 -3.07
C PHE A 361 4.49 -7.39 -3.75
N LYS A 362 3.45 -7.03 -3.00
CA LYS A 362 2.35 -6.18 -3.49
C LYS A 362 2.44 -4.79 -2.88
N THR A 363 2.14 -3.76 -3.67
CA THR A 363 2.02 -2.39 -3.15
C THR A 363 0.87 -2.25 -2.15
N TRP A 364 0.65 -1.04 -1.62
CA TRP A 364 -0.50 -0.81 -0.77
C TRP A 364 -1.82 -0.95 -1.55
N GLU A 365 -1.88 -0.47 -2.80
CA GLU A 365 -2.96 -0.67 -3.80
C GLU A 365 -3.08 -2.13 -4.30
N GLY A 366 -2.15 -3.01 -3.91
CA GLY A 366 -2.17 -4.43 -4.31
C GLY A 366 -1.53 -4.77 -5.67
N PHE A 367 -0.92 -3.81 -6.38
CA PHE A 367 -0.20 -4.05 -7.64
C PHE A 367 1.05 -4.91 -7.42
N GLU A 368 1.44 -5.69 -8.44
CA GLU A 368 2.67 -6.51 -8.39
C GLU A 368 3.91 -5.62 -8.46
N ALA A 369 4.80 -5.74 -7.48
CA ALA A 369 6.01 -4.94 -7.37
C ALA A 369 7.27 -5.78 -7.10
N VAL A 370 8.44 -5.24 -7.48
CA VAL A 370 9.75 -5.75 -7.05
C VAL A 370 10.61 -4.61 -6.52
N GLN A 371 11.20 -4.79 -5.34
CA GLN A 371 12.29 -3.96 -4.84
C GLN A 371 13.62 -4.66 -5.16
N ALA A 372 14.57 -3.94 -5.73
CA ALA A 372 15.90 -4.45 -6.06
C ALA A 372 17.00 -3.50 -5.57
N PHE A 373 18.12 -4.07 -5.12
CA PHE A 373 19.24 -3.36 -4.50
C PHE A 373 20.52 -3.67 -5.27
N TYR A 374 21.38 -2.67 -5.48
CA TYR A 374 22.68 -2.86 -6.13
C TYR A 374 23.75 -1.96 -5.53
N ASP A 375 24.97 -2.48 -5.48
CA ASP A 375 26.17 -1.66 -5.32
C ASP A 375 26.67 -1.26 -6.70
N GLN A 376 26.51 0.02 -7.04
CA GLN A 376 26.94 0.57 -8.32
C GLN A 376 28.31 1.24 -8.20
N ALA A 377 29.22 0.85 -9.08
CA ALA A 377 30.52 1.49 -9.24
C ALA A 377 30.34 2.99 -9.57
N GLY A 378 30.89 3.84 -8.72
CA GLY A 378 30.87 5.30 -8.87
C GLY A 378 32.29 5.85 -8.81
N THR A 379 32.67 6.57 -9.86
CA THR A 379 34.01 7.13 -10.02
C THR A 379 34.04 8.55 -9.44
N THR A 380 34.67 9.52 -10.12
CA THR A 380 34.63 10.94 -9.76
C THR A 380 33.30 11.63 -10.14
N THR A 381 32.23 10.85 -10.38
CA THR A 381 30.89 11.37 -10.69
C THR A 381 30.19 11.80 -9.40
N ASP A 382 29.69 13.03 -9.34
CA ASP A 382 28.89 13.53 -8.23
C ASP A 382 27.50 12.89 -8.19
N LEU A 383 26.93 12.65 -6.99
CA LEU A 383 25.63 12.02 -6.77
C LEU A 383 24.51 12.59 -7.67
N LYS A 384 24.38 13.93 -7.78
CA LYS A 384 23.35 14.52 -8.65
C LYS A 384 23.58 14.17 -10.12
N ARG A 385 24.83 14.31 -10.56
CA ARG A 385 25.25 13.97 -11.94
C ARG A 385 25.11 12.48 -12.22
N ARG A 386 25.19 11.61 -11.22
CA ARG A 386 24.89 10.18 -11.32
C ARG A 386 23.38 9.95 -11.49
N THR A 387 22.55 10.63 -10.71
CA THR A 387 21.08 10.52 -10.79
C THR A 387 20.56 11.03 -12.13
N ASP A 388 21.03 12.19 -12.59
CA ASP A 388 20.76 12.71 -13.95
C ASP A 388 21.15 11.71 -15.05
N GLN A 389 22.31 11.05 -14.90
CA GLN A 389 22.76 10.01 -15.83
C GLN A 389 21.85 8.77 -15.85
N LEU A 390 21.12 8.47 -14.78
CA LEU A 390 20.11 7.41 -14.76
C LEU A 390 18.82 7.87 -15.46
N VAL A 391 18.40 9.13 -15.28
CA VAL A 391 17.30 9.73 -16.05
C VAL A 391 17.62 9.67 -17.56
N ASP A 392 18.85 10.06 -17.95
CA ASP A 392 19.37 9.94 -19.33
C ASP A 392 19.41 8.49 -19.86
N ALA A 393 19.33 7.47 -18.99
CA ALA A 393 19.38 6.06 -19.36
C ALA A 393 17.98 5.46 -19.55
N LEU A 394 17.05 5.84 -18.67
CA LEU A 394 15.75 5.18 -18.50
C LEU A 394 14.60 5.97 -19.16
N VAL A 395 14.72 7.30 -19.22
CA VAL A 395 13.79 8.21 -19.90
C VAL A 395 14.55 9.00 -20.99
N PRO A 396 15.04 8.33 -22.04
CA PRO A 396 15.93 8.93 -23.04
C PRO A 396 15.22 10.03 -23.84
N GLY A 397 15.91 11.16 -24.03
CA GLY A 397 15.37 12.34 -24.71
C GLY A 397 14.61 13.32 -23.81
N SER A 398 14.37 12.96 -22.54
CA SER A 398 13.76 13.85 -21.55
C SER A 398 14.62 15.07 -21.21
N THR A 399 13.95 16.11 -20.70
CA THR A 399 14.51 17.26 -19.98
C THR A 399 14.12 17.19 -18.50
N GLY A 400 14.50 18.19 -17.69
CA GLY A 400 14.30 18.17 -16.24
C GLY A 400 15.41 17.40 -15.53
N ARG A 401 16.30 18.12 -14.82
CA ARG A 401 17.53 17.58 -14.21
C ARG A 401 17.86 18.35 -12.94
N LEU A 402 18.59 17.73 -12.02
CA LEU A 402 18.97 18.35 -10.74
C LEU A 402 19.89 19.57 -10.96
N SER A 403 19.91 20.51 -10.01
CA SER A 403 20.64 21.77 -10.15
C SER A 403 22.15 21.55 -10.29
N SER A 404 22.80 22.37 -11.11
CA SER A 404 24.23 22.21 -11.49
C SER A 404 25.22 22.36 -10.33
N ALA A 405 24.76 22.82 -9.16
CA ALA A 405 25.50 22.78 -7.91
C ALA A 405 25.63 21.33 -7.41
N ALA A 406 26.86 20.80 -7.43
CA ALA A 406 27.18 19.44 -6.99
C ALA A 406 26.75 19.14 -5.55
N ALA A 407 26.36 17.90 -5.26
CA ALA A 407 26.12 17.44 -3.89
C ALA A 407 27.40 17.45 -3.02
N GLY A 408 28.57 17.36 -3.66
CA GLY A 408 29.87 17.22 -3.00
C GLY A 408 30.23 15.77 -2.68
N VAL A 409 29.61 14.82 -3.40
CA VAL A 409 29.47 13.42 -2.99
C VAL A 409 29.84 12.50 -4.15
N THR A 410 30.93 11.74 -4.02
CA THR A 410 31.51 10.89 -5.09
C THR A 410 31.98 9.54 -4.52
N GLY A 411 32.34 8.59 -5.40
CA GLY A 411 32.63 7.20 -5.02
C GLY A 411 31.43 6.27 -5.30
N ASN A 412 31.50 5.02 -4.84
CA ASN A 412 30.45 4.03 -5.09
C ASN A 412 29.11 4.42 -4.44
N PHE A 413 28.02 4.03 -5.10
CA PHE A 413 26.65 4.31 -4.67
C PHE A 413 25.90 3.01 -4.37
N ARG A 414 25.05 3.02 -3.34
CA ARG A 414 23.94 2.07 -3.23
C ARG A 414 22.80 2.64 -4.06
N VAL A 415 22.27 1.81 -4.95
CA VAL A 415 21.06 2.07 -5.72
C VAL A 415 19.99 1.12 -5.17
N GLN A 416 18.82 1.66 -4.86
CA GLN A 416 17.62 0.89 -4.51
C GLN A 416 16.52 1.28 -5.50
N SER A 417 15.82 0.31 -6.07
CA SER A 417 14.83 0.54 -7.12
C SER A 417 13.57 -0.26 -6.88
N LEU A 418 12.45 0.42 -6.90
CA LEU A 418 11.10 -0.13 -6.97
C LEU A 418 10.64 -0.14 -8.43
N PHE A 419 10.07 -1.26 -8.88
CA PHE A 419 9.31 -1.35 -10.12
C PHE A 419 7.91 -1.83 -9.77
N VAL A 420 6.88 -1.05 -10.10
CA VAL A 420 5.46 -1.38 -9.90
C VAL A 420 4.81 -1.61 -11.26
N HIS A 421 4.36 -2.83 -11.51
CA HIS A 421 3.67 -3.19 -12.74
C HIS A 421 2.16 -3.04 -12.51
N ARG A 422 1.63 -1.81 -12.65
CA ARG A 422 0.17 -1.57 -12.59
C ARG A 422 -0.50 -2.16 -13.84
N SER A 423 0.09 -1.92 -15.02
CA SER A 423 -0.36 -2.50 -16.28
C SER A 423 0.79 -2.60 -17.31
N ASN A 424 0.53 -3.20 -18.48
CA ASN A 424 1.48 -3.15 -19.60
C ASN A 424 1.70 -1.73 -20.16
N GLN A 425 0.75 -0.82 -19.93
CA GLN A 425 0.82 0.60 -20.30
C GLN A 425 1.39 1.47 -19.16
N SER A 426 1.16 1.10 -17.88
CA SER A 426 1.81 1.73 -16.73
C SER A 426 2.70 0.80 -15.92
N LEU A 427 4.01 0.94 -16.17
CA LEU A 427 5.09 0.59 -15.27
C LEU A 427 5.61 1.87 -14.62
N VAL A 428 5.46 1.98 -13.30
CA VAL A 428 6.09 3.04 -12.50
C VAL A 428 7.41 2.53 -11.93
N VAL A 429 8.46 3.35 -12.04
CA VAL A 429 9.80 3.01 -11.56
C VAL A 429 10.32 4.12 -10.67
N VAL A 430 10.65 3.79 -9.42
CA VAL A 430 11.29 4.71 -8.47
C VAL A 430 12.70 4.18 -8.17
N ILE A 431 13.72 5.02 -8.28
CA ILE A 431 15.11 4.67 -8.01
C ILE A 431 15.72 5.71 -7.08
N ALA A 432 16.06 5.27 -5.87
CA ALA A 432 16.76 6.04 -4.87
C ALA A 432 18.27 5.70 -4.86
N VAL A 433 19.12 6.70 -4.65
CA VAL A 433 20.57 6.62 -4.79
C VAL A 433 21.24 7.33 -3.60
N ALA A 434 22.11 6.62 -2.90
CA ALA A 434 22.88 7.15 -1.76
C ALA A 434 24.35 6.68 -1.82
N PRO A 435 25.28 7.34 -1.09
CA PRO A 435 26.66 6.90 -1.00
C PRO A 435 26.76 5.52 -0.35
N LEU A 436 27.45 4.57 -0.98
CA LEU A 436 27.50 3.18 -0.52
C LEU A 436 28.00 3.08 0.92
N ALA A 437 29.09 3.80 1.24
CA ALA A 437 29.67 3.86 2.57
C ALA A 437 28.79 4.58 3.61
N GLY A 438 27.76 5.32 3.18
CA GLY A 438 26.78 5.99 4.05
C GLY A 438 25.64 5.09 4.51
N VAL A 439 25.40 3.95 3.86
CA VAL A 439 24.22 3.09 4.10
C VAL A 439 24.55 1.60 4.28
N THR A 440 25.83 1.25 4.46
CA THR A 440 26.29 -0.14 4.62
C THR A 440 27.18 -0.34 5.85
N GLY A 441 27.34 -1.60 6.26
CA GLY A 441 28.06 -1.96 7.48
C GLY A 441 27.46 -1.27 8.71
N GLY A 442 28.31 -0.66 9.55
CA GLY A 442 27.88 0.09 10.72
C GLY A 442 27.02 1.34 10.44
N ASN A 443 26.87 1.75 9.17
CA ASN A 443 26.07 2.92 8.78
C ASN A 443 24.64 2.55 8.28
N ARG A 444 24.22 1.28 8.41
CA ARG A 444 22.82 0.86 8.12
C ARG A 444 21.78 1.53 9.01
N SER A 445 22.14 1.97 10.22
CA SER A 445 21.24 2.65 11.15
C SER A 445 21.26 4.19 11.03
N THR A 446 21.57 4.74 9.85
CA THR A 446 21.66 6.19 9.62
C THR A 446 20.40 6.75 8.94
N PRO A 447 20.10 8.06 9.08
CA PRO A 447 19.00 8.70 8.35
C PRO A 447 19.08 8.55 6.81
N ALA A 448 20.29 8.41 6.25
CA ALA A 448 20.48 8.15 4.83
C ALA A 448 20.05 6.74 4.42
N ALA A 449 20.20 5.75 5.30
CA ALA A 449 19.80 4.36 5.07
C ALA A 449 18.28 4.17 5.18
N PHE A 450 17.60 4.92 6.06
CA PHE A 450 16.14 4.94 6.13
C PHE A 450 15.53 5.74 4.96
N SER A 451 16.07 6.92 4.65
CA SER A 451 15.55 7.75 3.55
C SER A 451 15.64 7.09 2.17
N ILE A 452 16.70 6.31 1.87
CA ILE A 452 16.76 5.54 0.61
C ILE A 452 15.76 4.36 0.61
N LYS A 453 15.46 3.78 1.78
CA LYS A 453 14.51 2.67 1.94
C LYS A 453 13.06 3.14 1.74
N ASP A 454 12.63 4.19 2.44
CA ASP A 454 11.25 4.72 2.36
C ASP A 454 10.87 5.12 0.92
N LEU A 455 11.84 5.66 0.17
CA LEU A 455 11.70 6.00 -1.25
C LEU A 455 11.58 4.80 -2.19
N SER A 456 11.83 3.56 -1.74
CA SER A 456 11.94 2.39 -2.60
C SER A 456 11.26 1.12 -2.09
N ASP A 457 10.67 1.12 -0.90
CA ASP A 457 9.86 0.01 -0.37
C ASP A 457 8.35 0.13 -0.64
N GLY A 458 7.96 1.11 -1.46
CA GLY A 458 6.58 1.34 -1.91
C GLY A 458 5.75 2.22 -0.99
N SER A 459 6.17 2.47 0.24
CA SER A 459 5.41 3.29 1.20
C SER A 459 5.27 4.77 0.81
N ALA A 460 6.21 5.31 0.05
CA ALA A 460 6.23 6.71 -0.38
C ALA A 460 5.51 7.00 -1.72
N LEU A 461 4.91 6.01 -2.39
CA LEU A 461 4.36 6.15 -3.76
C LEU A 461 2.84 5.91 -3.78
N ALA A 462 2.10 6.76 -4.49
CA ALA A 462 0.68 6.63 -4.80
C ALA A 462 0.36 7.08 -6.24
N GLN A 463 -0.91 6.96 -6.66
CA GLN A 463 -1.43 7.60 -7.88
C GLN A 463 -1.68 9.10 -7.66
N PHE A 464 -1.88 9.86 -8.74
CA PHE A 464 -2.44 11.22 -8.61
C PHE A 464 -3.86 11.15 -8.02
N GLY A 465 -4.34 12.21 -7.37
CA GLY A 465 -5.67 12.24 -6.74
C GLY A 465 -5.77 11.53 -5.38
N GLU A 466 -4.94 10.52 -5.11
CA GLU A 466 -5.04 9.73 -3.86
C GLU A 466 -4.88 10.61 -2.61
N PRO A 467 -5.87 10.65 -1.69
CA PRO A 467 -5.79 11.42 -0.46
C PRO A 467 -5.05 10.66 0.65
N THR A 468 -4.84 11.33 1.79
CA THR A 468 -4.15 10.75 2.95
C THR A 468 -4.80 11.15 4.26
N ALA A 469 -5.12 10.15 5.09
CA ALA A 469 -5.61 10.35 6.45
C ALA A 469 -4.52 10.01 7.49
N ALA A 470 -4.77 10.34 8.75
CA ALA A 470 -3.91 10.03 9.89
C ALA A 470 -4.36 8.75 10.60
N GLN A 471 -3.46 8.13 11.36
CA GLN A 471 -3.77 6.96 12.18
C GLN A 471 -3.01 7.05 13.51
N CYS A 472 -3.68 6.72 14.62
CA CYS A 472 -3.05 6.28 15.86
C CYS A 472 -3.20 4.76 15.98
N GLU A 473 -2.25 4.04 16.58
CA GLU A 473 -2.50 2.67 17.06
C GLU A 473 -1.83 2.48 18.42
N ARG A 474 -2.55 1.93 19.43
CA ARG A 474 -1.95 1.53 20.72
C ARG A 474 -1.89 0.01 20.82
N PHE A 475 -0.71 -0.54 21.05
CA PHE A 475 -0.50 -1.99 21.09
C PHE A 475 0.50 -2.44 22.14
N THR A 476 0.49 -3.74 22.43
CA THR A 476 1.48 -4.43 23.27
C THR A 476 2.17 -5.52 22.44
N LEU A 477 3.51 -5.53 22.42
CA LEU A 477 4.27 -6.34 21.47
C LEU A 477 4.81 -7.63 22.13
N PRO A 478 4.28 -8.82 21.81
CA PRO A 478 4.79 -10.10 22.33
C PRO A 478 6.15 -10.45 21.71
N VAL A 479 6.91 -11.34 22.34
CA VAL A 479 8.18 -11.82 21.80
C VAL A 479 7.92 -12.73 20.59
N ALA A 480 8.05 -12.15 19.40
CA ALA A 480 8.02 -12.85 18.12
C ALA A 480 9.09 -13.95 18.07
N LYS A 481 8.77 -15.09 17.46
CA LYS A 481 9.61 -16.30 17.44
C LYS A 481 9.91 -16.70 16.01
N VAL A 482 11.18 -17.00 15.72
CA VAL A 482 11.63 -17.38 14.37
C VAL A 482 12.46 -18.66 14.42
N ASP A 483 12.11 -19.61 13.57
CA ASP A 483 12.81 -20.86 13.33
C ASP A 483 13.40 -20.83 11.90
N PHE A 484 14.72 -20.62 11.78
CA PHE A 484 15.42 -20.68 10.49
C PHE A 484 15.78 -22.12 10.13
N LEU A 485 15.51 -22.52 8.89
CA LEU A 485 15.95 -23.76 8.26
C LEU A 485 16.88 -23.44 7.09
N PHE A 486 18.18 -23.58 7.31
CA PHE A 486 19.17 -23.47 6.25
C PHE A 486 19.22 -24.78 5.45
N VAL A 487 19.26 -24.66 4.12
CA VAL A 487 19.32 -25.78 3.18
C VAL A 487 20.50 -25.54 2.26
N VAL A 488 21.61 -26.20 2.58
CA VAL A 488 22.93 -25.88 2.04
C VAL A 488 23.42 -27.02 1.17
N ASP A 489 23.74 -26.76 -0.09
CA ASP A 489 24.35 -27.79 -0.92
C ASP A 489 25.73 -28.25 -0.39
N ASP A 490 25.96 -29.57 -0.47
CA ASP A 490 27.16 -30.27 -0.04
C ASP A 490 27.98 -30.90 -1.20
N SER A 491 27.79 -30.41 -2.43
CA SER A 491 28.59 -30.75 -3.61
C SER A 491 30.05 -30.24 -3.53
N GLY A 492 30.83 -30.56 -4.57
CA GLY A 492 32.26 -30.24 -4.65
C GLY A 492 32.60 -28.78 -4.99
N SER A 493 31.67 -27.99 -5.53
CA SER A 493 31.89 -26.55 -5.85
C SER A 493 31.71 -25.65 -4.63
N MET A 494 30.81 -26.03 -3.71
CA MET A 494 30.28 -25.20 -2.63
C MET A 494 31.26 -24.76 -1.52
N LYS A 495 32.55 -25.11 -1.61
CA LYS A 495 33.57 -24.80 -0.61
C LYS A 495 33.62 -23.31 -0.22
N THR A 496 33.74 -22.43 -1.21
CA THR A 496 33.82 -20.98 -0.99
C THR A 496 32.51 -20.42 -0.47
N SER A 497 31.38 -20.97 -0.94
CA SER A 497 30.03 -20.55 -0.56
C SER A 497 29.70 -20.91 0.88
N GLN A 498 30.00 -22.15 1.31
CA GLN A 498 29.87 -22.59 2.71
C GLN A 498 30.73 -21.73 3.65
N LEU A 499 32.01 -21.50 3.31
CA LEU A 499 32.91 -20.67 4.11
C LEU A 499 32.47 -19.19 4.16
N SER A 500 31.86 -18.67 3.09
CA SER A 500 31.30 -17.32 3.07
C SER A 500 30.06 -17.20 3.97
N LEU A 501 29.13 -18.16 3.89
CA LEU A 501 27.97 -18.22 4.80
C LEU A 501 28.40 -18.41 6.27
N ALA A 502 29.50 -19.13 6.53
CA ALA A 502 30.08 -19.24 7.87
C ALA A 502 30.58 -17.90 8.44
N ALA A 503 31.00 -16.96 7.58
CA ALA A 503 31.44 -15.63 7.99
C ALA A 503 30.24 -14.75 8.42
N THR A 504 29.16 -14.74 7.64
CA THR A 504 27.95 -13.93 7.92
C THR A 504 27.25 -14.31 9.23
N ALA A 505 27.41 -15.55 9.69
CA ALA A 505 26.70 -16.08 10.84
C ALA A 505 26.88 -15.26 12.14
N GLN A 506 27.93 -14.43 12.26
CA GLN A 506 28.02 -13.49 13.38
C GLN A 506 27.11 -12.26 13.21
N SER A 507 27.22 -11.53 12.09
CA SER A 507 26.43 -10.31 11.88
C SER A 507 24.93 -10.62 11.84
N ALA A 508 24.54 -11.73 11.23
CA ALA A 508 23.18 -12.25 11.28
C ALA A 508 22.69 -12.44 12.72
N ALA A 509 23.46 -13.14 13.57
CA ALA A 509 23.07 -13.37 14.95
C ALA A 509 23.09 -12.09 15.81
N ASP A 510 24.02 -11.17 15.55
CA ASP A 510 24.11 -9.89 16.26
C ASP A 510 22.92 -8.98 15.94
N ALA A 511 22.47 -8.94 14.68
CA ALA A 511 21.25 -8.25 14.26
C ALA A 511 19.98 -8.90 14.85
N LEU A 512 19.86 -10.23 14.80
CA LEU A 512 18.76 -10.97 15.42
C LEU A 512 18.70 -10.74 16.94
N ASN A 513 19.85 -10.63 17.63
CA ASN A 513 19.92 -10.31 19.07
C ASN A 513 19.60 -8.83 19.39
N ALA A 514 19.80 -7.92 18.42
CA ALA A 514 19.38 -6.52 18.54
C ALA A 514 17.86 -6.38 18.46
N SER A 515 17.21 -7.13 17.56
CA SER A 515 15.74 -7.20 17.41
C SER A 515 15.03 -7.74 18.67
N SER A 516 13.70 -7.64 18.75
CA SER A 516 12.90 -8.24 19.83
C SER A 516 12.80 -9.77 19.78
N MET A 517 13.32 -10.42 18.74
CA MET A 517 12.94 -11.80 18.40
C MET A 517 13.64 -12.91 19.19
N ASP A 518 12.87 -13.97 19.47
CA ASP A 518 13.35 -15.27 19.90
C ASP A 518 13.66 -16.15 18.67
N TRP A 519 14.91 -16.08 18.19
CA TRP A 519 15.40 -16.79 17.00
C TRP A 519 16.16 -18.10 17.33
N ARG A 520 16.11 -19.08 16.42
CA ARG A 520 16.98 -20.28 16.42
C ARG A 520 17.19 -20.85 15.01
N MET A 521 18.34 -21.49 14.75
CA MET A 521 18.75 -21.96 13.42
C MET A 521 18.97 -23.48 13.38
N ALA A 522 18.40 -24.16 12.40
CA ALA A 522 18.68 -25.56 12.03
C ALA A 522 19.24 -25.63 10.60
N MET A 523 19.80 -26.79 10.22
CA MET A 523 20.34 -26.98 8.87
C MET A 523 20.20 -28.42 8.35
N VAL A 524 19.87 -28.54 7.06
CA VAL A 524 19.95 -29.77 6.25
C VAL A 524 20.83 -29.51 5.01
N THR A 525 21.17 -30.56 4.26
CA THR A 525 21.86 -30.41 2.96
C THR A 525 20.99 -30.86 1.80
N SER A 526 21.38 -30.53 0.56
CA SER A 526 20.77 -31.04 -0.68
C SER A 526 20.54 -32.56 -0.63
N ALA A 527 21.53 -33.32 -0.17
CA ALA A 527 21.46 -34.78 0.01
C ALA A 527 20.42 -35.28 1.04
N TYR A 528 19.77 -34.42 1.84
CA TYR A 528 18.82 -34.83 2.89
C TYR A 528 17.66 -35.68 2.36
N HIS A 529 17.15 -35.34 1.16
CA HIS A 529 15.94 -35.93 0.60
C HIS A 529 16.14 -37.26 -0.16
N VAL A 530 17.40 -37.68 -0.37
CA VAL A 530 17.74 -38.77 -1.28
C VAL A 530 18.07 -40.06 -0.52
N GLY A 531 17.17 -41.04 -0.59
CA GLY A 531 17.36 -42.37 0.00
C GLY A 531 16.99 -42.47 1.48
N ASN A 532 17.57 -43.46 2.16
CA ASN A 532 17.27 -43.82 3.54
C ASN A 532 18.40 -43.45 4.50
N ALA A 533 18.08 -43.37 5.79
CA ALA A 533 18.99 -43.02 6.88
C ALA A 533 20.17 -44.00 7.06
N GLY A 534 21.17 -43.89 6.21
CA GLY A 534 22.35 -44.78 6.14
C GLY A 534 23.06 -44.74 4.79
N ASP A 535 22.37 -44.31 3.73
CA ASP A 535 22.85 -44.32 2.35
C ASP A 535 23.91 -43.24 2.05
N GLY A 536 24.04 -42.23 2.92
CA GLY A 536 25.08 -41.21 2.88
C GLY A 536 25.24 -40.46 4.20
N PRO A 537 26.33 -39.69 4.40
CA PRO A 537 26.66 -39.07 5.68
C PRO A 537 25.77 -37.87 6.05
N ASN A 538 25.02 -37.29 5.11
CA ASN A 538 24.02 -36.23 5.36
C ASN A 538 22.57 -36.66 5.02
N VAL A 539 22.36 -37.87 4.49
CA VAL A 539 21.02 -38.39 4.11
C VAL A 539 20.12 -38.55 5.33
N ALA A 540 18.96 -37.87 5.31
CA ALA A 540 18.06 -37.74 6.47
C ALA A 540 18.81 -37.32 7.76
N ARG A 541 19.66 -36.29 7.68
CA ARG A 541 20.40 -35.71 8.83
C ARG A 541 20.03 -34.24 9.02
N LEU A 542 19.14 -33.97 9.97
CA LEU A 542 18.83 -32.61 10.44
C LEU A 542 19.82 -32.21 11.52
N ARG A 543 20.59 -31.15 11.27
CA ARG A 543 21.38 -30.49 12.32
C ARG A 543 20.45 -29.57 13.10
N ARG A 544 20.20 -29.96 14.35
CA ARG A 544 19.08 -29.48 15.17
C ARG A 544 19.15 -27.98 15.47
N PHE A 545 17.96 -27.37 15.57
CA PHE A 545 17.77 -25.98 15.98
C PHE A 545 18.67 -25.57 17.15
N THR A 546 19.33 -24.42 17.03
CA THR A 546 20.25 -23.90 18.05
C THR A 546 20.33 -22.38 18.00
N ARG A 547 20.72 -21.76 19.14
CA ARG A 547 21.16 -20.36 19.21
C ARG A 547 22.69 -20.21 19.21
N ASN A 548 23.44 -21.31 19.35
CA ASN A 548 24.89 -21.24 19.47
C ASN A 548 25.49 -20.97 18.08
N VAL A 549 25.87 -19.71 17.84
CA VAL A 549 26.42 -19.25 16.55
C VAL A 549 27.66 -20.04 16.15
N SER A 550 28.56 -20.35 17.09
CA SER A 550 29.74 -21.17 16.83
C SER A 550 29.37 -22.57 16.32
N LYS A 551 28.29 -23.18 16.81
CA LYS A 551 27.77 -24.45 16.32
C LYS A 551 27.24 -24.35 14.88
N VAL A 552 26.58 -23.25 14.50
CA VAL A 552 26.14 -23.02 13.11
C VAL A 552 27.37 -22.83 12.20
N LYS A 553 28.35 -22.02 12.64
CA LYS A 553 29.62 -21.80 11.93
C LYS A 553 30.39 -23.09 11.68
N SER A 554 30.45 -24.01 12.65
CA SER A 554 31.19 -25.26 12.45
C SER A 554 30.61 -26.08 11.31
N TRP A 555 29.29 -26.21 11.24
CA TRP A 555 28.59 -26.98 10.19
C TRP A 555 29.03 -26.64 8.77
N LEU A 556 29.48 -25.40 8.54
CA LEU A 556 29.91 -24.82 7.27
C LEU A 556 31.44 -24.65 7.14
N THR A 557 32.20 -24.85 8.22
CA THR A 557 33.65 -24.60 8.26
C THR A 557 34.45 -25.86 7.89
N GLU A 558 35.20 -25.78 6.78
CA GLU A 558 36.01 -26.87 6.22
C GLU A 558 36.83 -27.62 7.30
N ASN A 559 36.79 -28.95 7.26
CA ASN A 559 37.47 -29.86 8.21
C ASN A 559 37.05 -29.74 9.70
N SER A 560 35.93 -29.08 10.04
CA SER A 560 35.44 -29.08 11.43
C SER A 560 34.97 -30.47 11.87
N THR A 561 35.65 -31.06 12.85
CA THR A 561 35.39 -32.42 13.36
C THR A 561 35.01 -32.39 14.83
N CYS A 562 34.15 -33.33 15.25
CA CYS A 562 33.85 -33.53 16.67
C CYS A 562 35.03 -34.20 17.39
N SER A 563 35.64 -33.50 18.35
CA SER A 563 36.68 -34.03 19.23
C SER A 563 36.39 -33.69 20.68
N SER A 564 36.38 -34.71 21.55
CA SER A 564 36.16 -34.56 23.00
C SER A 564 34.89 -33.79 23.40
N GLY A 565 33.86 -33.78 22.55
CA GLY A 565 32.60 -33.05 22.78
C GLY A 565 32.53 -31.63 22.20
N THR A 566 33.58 -31.16 21.52
CA THR A 566 33.65 -29.83 20.88
C THR A 566 33.98 -29.96 19.38
N CYS A 567 33.41 -29.09 18.53
CA CYS A 567 33.81 -29.00 17.12
C CYS A 567 35.12 -28.22 16.95
N SER A 568 36.02 -28.69 16.09
CA SER A 568 37.34 -28.08 15.84
C SER A 568 37.29 -26.82 14.97
N LEU A 569 36.83 -25.71 15.54
CA LEU A 569 36.79 -24.39 14.86
C LEU A 569 38.12 -23.64 14.91
N PRO A 570 38.60 -23.07 13.78
CA PRO A 570 39.60 -22.03 13.78
C PRO A 570 39.02 -20.74 14.40
N ALA A 571 39.62 -20.26 15.49
CA ALA A 571 39.38 -18.93 16.09
C ALA A 571 37.91 -18.58 16.45
N ALA A 572 37.14 -19.51 17.02
CA ALA A 572 35.84 -19.20 17.61
C ALA A 572 35.96 -18.49 18.98
N PRO A 573 35.08 -17.52 19.31
CA PRO A 573 35.05 -16.85 20.62
C PRO A 573 34.43 -17.72 21.74
N GLU A 574 33.58 -18.68 21.37
CA GLU A 574 32.93 -19.63 22.28
C GLU A 574 33.12 -21.07 21.80
N SER A 575 33.10 -22.03 22.73
CA SER A 575 33.14 -23.45 22.39
C SER A 575 31.86 -23.90 21.67
N ALA A 576 31.98 -24.34 20.41
CA ALA A 576 30.91 -25.04 19.70
C ALA A 576 30.79 -26.48 20.21
N PRO A 577 29.76 -26.86 20.98
CA PRO A 577 29.57 -28.26 21.37
C PRO A 577 29.29 -29.11 20.12
N CYS A 578 29.77 -30.36 20.10
CA CYS A 578 29.39 -31.30 19.05
C CYS A 578 27.87 -31.41 18.96
N PRO A 579 27.24 -31.42 17.77
CA PRO A 579 25.78 -31.42 17.66
C PRO A 579 25.07 -32.60 18.33
N GLY A 580 25.78 -33.73 18.51
CA GLY A 580 25.27 -34.93 19.16
C GLY A 580 26.23 -36.10 18.93
N GLY A 581 25.67 -37.31 18.91
CA GLY A 581 26.38 -38.52 18.49
C GLY A 581 26.48 -38.66 16.96
N SER A 582 26.84 -39.86 16.50
CA SER A 582 26.97 -40.20 15.07
C SER A 582 25.68 -40.09 14.24
N THR A 583 24.55 -39.75 14.86
CA THR A 583 23.25 -39.50 14.21
C THR A 583 23.15 -38.11 13.56
N GLU A 584 24.05 -37.18 13.86
CA GLU A 584 24.01 -35.80 13.34
C GLU A 584 24.74 -35.63 11.99
N GLY A 585 25.27 -36.73 11.44
CA GLY A 585 25.86 -36.78 10.10
C GLY A 585 27.38 -36.59 10.04
N ALA A 586 27.86 -36.11 8.89
CA ALA A 586 29.27 -35.97 8.55
C ALA A 586 30.11 -35.31 9.66
N ASN A 587 31.34 -35.81 9.85
CA ASN A 587 32.33 -35.28 10.81
C ASN A 587 31.87 -35.25 12.28
N GLY A 588 30.86 -36.06 12.65
CA GLY A 588 30.20 -36.01 13.96
C GLY A 588 29.20 -34.86 14.07
N GLY A 589 28.52 -34.55 12.97
CA GLY A 589 27.68 -33.36 12.77
C GLY A 589 28.46 -32.06 12.54
N CYS A 590 29.74 -32.00 12.88
CA CYS A 590 30.51 -30.75 12.98
C CYS A 590 30.84 -30.05 11.66
N TRP A 591 30.77 -30.71 10.48
CA TRP A 591 30.88 -30.08 9.14
C TRP A 591 30.14 -30.95 8.13
N VAL A 592 29.44 -30.34 7.17
CA VAL A 592 28.74 -31.05 6.08
C VAL A 592 29.65 -31.86 5.17
N GLY A 593 30.85 -31.33 4.86
CA GLY A 593 31.69 -31.86 3.79
C GLY A 593 31.32 -31.30 2.40
N LEU A 594 32.07 -31.76 1.41
CA LEU A 594 31.95 -31.41 -0.03
C LEU A 594 31.87 -32.69 -0.87
N SER A 595 31.22 -33.69 -0.29
CA SER A 595 31.10 -35.06 -0.79
C SER A 595 29.64 -35.51 -0.77
N GLY A 596 28.75 -34.58 -1.11
CA GLY A 596 27.40 -34.86 -1.54
C GLY A 596 27.38 -35.81 -2.73
N ASN A 597 26.19 -36.33 -3.01
CA ASN A 597 25.95 -37.26 -4.12
C ASN A 597 25.81 -36.55 -5.48
N GLY A 598 25.93 -35.22 -5.54
CA GLY A 598 25.77 -34.41 -6.76
C GLY A 598 24.32 -34.12 -7.15
N PHE A 599 23.37 -34.38 -6.24
CA PHE A 599 21.95 -34.14 -6.47
C PHE A 599 21.53 -32.80 -5.85
N GLU A 600 21.50 -31.76 -6.67
CA GLU A 600 21.25 -30.34 -6.31
C GLU A 600 19.77 -30.07 -5.93
N GLY A 601 19.07 -31.03 -5.35
CA GLY A 601 17.66 -30.92 -4.96
C GLY A 601 17.45 -30.15 -3.66
N VAL A 602 17.85 -28.87 -3.61
CA VAL A 602 17.69 -28.01 -2.42
C VAL A 602 16.23 -27.73 -2.09
N LEU A 603 15.33 -27.62 -3.08
CA LEU A 603 13.89 -27.52 -2.81
C LEU A 603 13.34 -28.84 -2.27
N GLY A 604 13.85 -29.98 -2.78
CA GLY A 604 13.55 -31.32 -2.30
C GLY A 604 13.95 -31.54 -0.85
N ALA A 605 15.16 -31.13 -0.47
CA ALA A 605 15.66 -31.13 0.89
C ALA A 605 14.84 -30.24 1.82
N ALA A 606 14.56 -29.00 1.39
CA ALA A 606 13.71 -28.05 2.13
C ALA A 606 12.35 -28.66 2.44
N ARG A 607 11.59 -29.03 1.40
CA ARG A 607 10.25 -29.61 1.54
C ARG A 607 10.25 -30.90 2.35
N LYS A 608 11.12 -31.87 2.02
CA LYS A 608 11.13 -33.15 2.73
C LYS A 608 11.47 -32.99 4.21
N SER A 609 12.38 -32.07 4.57
CA SER A 609 12.69 -31.83 5.99
C SER A 609 11.52 -31.20 6.76
N ILE A 610 10.69 -30.37 6.13
CA ILE A 610 9.45 -29.83 6.71
C ILE A 610 8.35 -30.91 6.80
N ASP A 611 8.27 -31.81 5.81
CA ASP A 611 7.39 -32.99 5.87
C ASP A 611 7.86 -34.02 6.92
N ASP A 612 9.16 -34.17 7.16
CA ASP A 612 9.71 -35.06 8.21
C ASP A 612 9.62 -34.42 9.61
N MET A 613 9.62 -33.09 9.72
CA MET A 613 9.31 -32.38 10.96
C MET A 613 7.85 -32.60 11.37
N THR A 614 7.64 -32.92 12.64
CA THR A 614 6.29 -32.88 13.23
C THR A 614 6.05 -31.48 13.81
N PRO A 615 4.93 -30.81 13.48
CA PRO A 615 4.60 -29.52 14.08
C PRO A 615 4.31 -29.64 15.59
N GLY A 616 4.77 -28.66 16.36
CA GLY A 616 4.22 -28.38 17.69
C GLY A 616 4.85 -29.11 18.87
N THR A 617 5.93 -28.53 19.42
CA THR A 617 6.07 -28.47 20.88
C THR A 617 4.94 -27.60 21.45
N GLU A 618 4.21 -28.09 22.46
CA GLU A 618 3.29 -27.23 23.22
C GLU A 618 4.07 -26.17 24.04
N PRO A 619 3.46 -25.01 24.34
CA PRO A 619 4.10 -23.93 25.10
C PRO A 619 4.70 -24.42 26.42
N GLY A 620 5.97 -24.09 26.67
CA GLY A 620 6.70 -24.49 27.88
C GLY A 620 7.32 -25.89 27.85
N ALA A 621 7.15 -26.68 26.78
CA ALA A 621 7.93 -27.90 26.59
C ALA A 621 9.42 -27.59 26.36
N SER A 622 10.31 -28.49 26.80
CA SER A 622 11.76 -28.35 26.59
C SER A 622 12.13 -28.35 25.09
N GLU A 623 13.24 -27.69 24.73
CA GLU A 623 13.74 -27.61 23.35
C GLU A 623 13.75 -28.99 22.67
N SER A 624 12.86 -29.18 21.69
CA SER A 624 12.75 -30.47 21.03
C SER A 624 13.89 -30.69 20.03
N PRO A 625 14.50 -31.89 20.02
CA PRO A 625 15.57 -32.22 19.08
C PRO A 625 15.11 -32.37 17.62
N ALA A 626 13.82 -32.30 17.30
CA ALA A 626 13.30 -32.60 15.96
C ALA A 626 12.02 -31.85 15.54
N LEU A 627 11.59 -30.80 16.28
CA LEU A 627 10.32 -30.11 16.04
C LEU A 627 10.53 -28.60 15.84
N ALA A 628 9.82 -28.03 14.86
CA ALA A 628 9.57 -26.60 14.77
C ALA A 628 8.58 -26.15 15.87
N ARG A 629 8.68 -24.89 16.30
CA ARG A 629 7.78 -24.32 17.30
C ARG A 629 6.41 -24.03 16.71
N LYS A 630 5.34 -24.25 17.49
CA LYS A 630 3.93 -24.03 17.10
C LYS A 630 3.60 -22.54 16.88
N ASP A 631 4.34 -21.70 17.59
CA ASP A 631 4.20 -20.26 17.74
C ASP A 631 5.37 -19.48 17.13
N ALA A 632 6.19 -20.12 16.28
CA ALA A 632 7.22 -19.46 15.50
C ALA A 632 6.84 -19.33 14.02
N ILE A 633 7.37 -18.29 13.39
CA ILE A 633 7.51 -18.18 11.94
C ILE A 633 8.62 -19.15 11.52
N LEU A 634 8.39 -19.94 10.49
CA LEU A 634 9.37 -20.86 9.91
C LEU A 634 9.89 -20.23 8.60
N VAL A 635 11.20 -20.01 8.54
CA VAL A 635 11.87 -19.35 7.40
C VAL A 635 12.88 -20.31 6.79
N VAL A 636 12.86 -20.45 5.46
CA VAL A 636 13.79 -21.33 4.73
C VAL A 636 14.85 -20.49 4.02
N VAL A 637 16.12 -20.87 4.14
CA VAL A 637 17.23 -20.19 3.43
C VAL A 637 17.98 -21.22 2.58
N LEU A 638 17.85 -21.12 1.26
CA LEU A 638 18.54 -21.97 0.30
C LEU A 638 19.93 -21.39 -0.02
N LEU A 639 20.95 -22.23 -0.05
CA LEU A 639 22.28 -21.91 -0.59
C LEU A 639 22.71 -23.03 -1.57
N GLY A 640 22.86 -22.71 -2.85
CA GLY A 640 23.27 -23.65 -3.90
C GLY A 640 23.69 -22.96 -5.20
N ASP A 641 24.65 -23.53 -5.94
CA ASP A 641 25.23 -22.91 -7.14
C ASP A 641 24.81 -23.53 -8.49
N ALA A 642 23.82 -24.44 -8.46
CA ALA A 642 23.17 -25.10 -9.59
C ALA A 642 21.63 -25.02 -9.49
N ASP A 643 20.88 -25.35 -10.57
CA ASP A 643 19.39 -25.39 -10.56
C ASP A 643 18.82 -26.65 -9.89
N ASP A 644 17.63 -26.56 -9.28
CA ASP A 644 17.04 -27.65 -8.49
C ASP A 644 16.75 -28.92 -9.31
N GLN A 645 17.24 -30.06 -8.82
CA GLN A 645 17.12 -31.36 -9.52
C GLN A 645 16.21 -32.37 -8.82
N THR A 646 15.27 -31.92 -7.99
CA THR A 646 14.42 -32.83 -7.23
C THR A 646 13.55 -33.69 -8.16
N THR A 647 13.84 -34.99 -8.29
CA THR A 647 13.04 -35.96 -9.06
C THR A 647 11.98 -36.68 -8.22
N GLY A 648 12.01 -36.50 -6.89
CA GLY A 648 11.12 -37.13 -5.93
C GLY A 648 11.75 -37.13 -4.53
N TYR A 649 11.03 -37.62 -3.52
CA TYR A 649 11.45 -37.57 -2.10
C TYR A 649 11.92 -38.92 -1.55
N SER A 650 12.16 -39.88 -2.45
CA SER A 650 12.63 -41.24 -2.16
C SER A 650 13.34 -41.91 -3.36
N THR A 651 13.47 -41.19 -4.48
CA THR A 651 14.16 -41.63 -5.69
C THR A 651 15.66 -41.41 -5.57
N THR A 652 16.45 -42.31 -6.15
CA THR A 652 17.91 -42.16 -6.34
C THR A 652 18.23 -42.02 -7.83
N GLU A 653 17.35 -41.35 -8.58
CA GLU A 653 17.51 -41.20 -10.03
C GLU A 653 18.38 -39.98 -10.34
N GLU A 654 19.42 -40.23 -11.13
CA GLU A 654 20.43 -39.26 -11.53
C GLU A 654 19.83 -38.18 -12.44
N ASN A 655 19.36 -37.11 -11.80
CA ASN A 655 19.15 -35.78 -12.37
C ASN A 655 17.88 -35.63 -13.24
N CYS A 656 17.43 -34.40 -13.48
CA CYS A 656 16.22 -34.09 -14.26
C CYS A 656 16.30 -34.46 -15.78
N GLY A 657 17.35 -35.12 -16.23
CA GLY A 657 17.58 -35.49 -17.62
C GLY A 657 18.15 -34.35 -18.49
N THR A 658 18.18 -34.57 -19.81
CA THR A 658 18.87 -33.70 -20.78
C THR A 658 18.11 -32.42 -21.15
N GLY A 659 17.80 -31.61 -20.14
CA GLY A 659 17.13 -30.32 -20.26
C GLY A 659 16.81 -29.63 -18.93
N GLY A 660 17.62 -29.87 -17.89
CA GLY A 660 17.38 -29.41 -16.52
C GLY A 660 17.51 -27.90 -16.30
N SER A 661 16.53 -27.14 -16.78
CA SER A 661 16.21 -25.77 -16.34
C SER A 661 14.74 -25.39 -16.63
N LYS A 662 13.83 -26.37 -16.73
CA LYS A 662 12.40 -26.15 -16.96
C LYS A 662 11.53 -27.34 -16.56
N ASP A 663 10.33 -27.05 -16.05
CA ASP A 663 9.19 -27.98 -16.01
C ASP A 663 8.66 -28.25 -17.42
N LYS A 664 9.42 -29.04 -18.18
CA LYS A 664 9.04 -29.49 -19.51
C LYS A 664 8.16 -30.74 -19.38
N ALA A 665 7.09 -30.82 -20.16
CA ALA A 665 6.29 -32.05 -20.26
C ALA A 665 7.19 -33.25 -20.62
N GLY A 666 7.19 -34.29 -19.79
CA GLY A 666 8.09 -35.45 -19.90
C GLY A 666 9.44 -35.30 -19.16
N SER A 667 9.66 -34.22 -18.42
CA SER A 667 10.72 -34.14 -17.40
C SER A 667 10.44 -35.11 -16.25
N LYS A 668 11.49 -35.42 -15.48
CA LYS A 668 11.38 -36.14 -14.20
C LYS A 668 11.44 -35.24 -12.97
N CYS A 669 11.65 -33.93 -13.12
CA CYS A 669 11.57 -33.02 -11.97
C CYS A 669 10.16 -33.03 -11.35
N VAL A 670 10.09 -32.86 -10.04
CA VAL A 670 8.89 -32.31 -9.37
C VAL A 670 8.61 -30.91 -9.93
N ASN A 671 7.34 -30.58 -10.18
CA ASN A 671 6.97 -29.29 -10.75
C ASN A 671 7.25 -28.14 -9.77
N VAL A 672 7.72 -26.99 -10.25
CA VAL A 672 8.04 -25.83 -9.41
C VAL A 672 6.81 -25.29 -8.65
N LEU A 673 5.61 -25.43 -9.23
CA LEU A 673 4.36 -25.08 -8.59
C LEU A 673 4.04 -26.00 -7.40
N GLU A 674 4.44 -27.27 -7.41
CA GLU A 674 4.27 -28.16 -6.25
C GLU A 674 5.13 -27.75 -5.05
N PHE A 675 6.18 -26.96 -5.27
CA PHE A 675 6.94 -26.31 -4.20
C PHE A 675 6.27 -25.01 -3.76
N ALA A 676 5.89 -24.13 -4.70
CA ALA A 676 5.18 -22.89 -4.37
C ALA A 676 3.88 -23.14 -3.60
N GLU A 677 3.03 -24.07 -4.04
CA GLU A 677 1.81 -24.48 -3.32
C GLU A 677 2.09 -25.15 -1.96
N PHE A 678 3.28 -25.73 -1.75
CA PHE A 678 3.66 -26.33 -0.48
C PHE A 678 4.08 -25.27 0.53
N PHE A 679 5.02 -24.41 0.17
CA PHE A 679 5.50 -23.33 1.04
C PHE A 679 4.41 -22.27 1.27
N GLY A 680 3.61 -21.99 0.25
CA GLY A 680 2.64 -20.92 0.19
C GLY A 680 3.04 -19.89 -0.87
N THR A 681 2.10 -19.01 -1.24
CA THR A 681 2.38 -17.90 -2.16
C THR A 681 1.98 -16.58 -1.51
N ASN A 682 2.42 -15.46 -2.08
CA ASN A 682 1.96 -14.12 -1.68
C ASN A 682 0.46 -13.85 -1.96
N SER A 683 -0.31 -14.86 -2.37
CA SER A 683 -1.77 -14.79 -2.46
C SER A 683 -2.43 -15.36 -1.20
N GLU A 684 -3.08 -14.47 -0.44
CA GLU A 684 -3.81 -14.77 0.80
C GLU A 684 -4.96 -15.77 0.61
N LEU A 685 -5.40 -15.98 -0.64
CA LEU A 685 -6.51 -16.86 -1.01
C LEU A 685 -6.15 -18.36 -1.00
N SER A 686 -4.86 -18.73 -0.86
CA SER A 686 -4.38 -20.11 -1.00
C SER A 686 -3.77 -20.67 0.29
N VAL A 687 -4.51 -21.55 0.99
CA VAL A 687 -3.99 -22.25 2.18
C VAL A 687 -2.83 -23.19 1.75
N PRO A 688 -1.60 -23.02 2.29
CA PRO A 688 -0.45 -23.81 1.86
C PRO A 688 -0.56 -25.30 2.19
N LYS A 689 -0.02 -26.15 1.31
CA LYS A 689 -0.12 -27.62 1.42
C LYS A 689 0.85 -28.25 2.44
N ASN A 690 1.66 -27.45 3.15
CA ASN A 690 2.58 -27.92 4.18
C ASN A 690 1.88 -28.20 5.53
N LYS A 691 2.54 -28.97 6.39
CA LYS A 691 2.00 -29.44 7.69
C LYS A 691 1.79 -28.34 8.74
N THR A 692 2.30 -27.13 8.55
CA THR A 692 2.07 -26.00 9.49
C THR A 692 0.75 -25.29 9.21
N GLY A 693 0.19 -25.42 8.01
CA GLY A 693 -0.99 -24.68 7.55
C GLY A 693 -0.75 -23.17 7.38
N ARG A 694 0.50 -22.71 7.44
CA ARG A 694 0.92 -21.31 7.29
C ARG A 694 1.83 -21.13 6.09
N HIS A 695 1.97 -19.88 5.65
CA HIS A 695 3.01 -19.45 4.72
C HIS A 695 4.40 -19.70 5.30
N ILE A 696 5.33 -20.10 4.45
CA ILE A 696 6.74 -20.34 4.76
C ILE A 696 7.56 -19.58 3.71
N THR A 697 8.12 -18.43 4.08
CA THR A 697 8.98 -17.67 3.18
C THR A 697 10.25 -18.46 2.87
N VAL A 698 10.60 -18.56 1.58
CA VAL A 698 11.80 -19.22 1.09
C VAL A 698 12.72 -18.16 0.49
N HIS A 699 13.92 -18.03 1.05
CA HIS A 699 14.99 -17.17 0.54
C HIS A 699 15.97 -17.96 -0.30
N GLY A 700 16.60 -17.30 -1.27
CA GLY A 700 17.61 -17.92 -2.12
C GLY A 700 18.90 -17.12 -2.16
N ILE A 701 20.02 -17.73 -1.77
CA ILE A 701 21.37 -17.28 -2.13
C ILE A 701 21.86 -18.26 -3.20
N VAL A 702 21.60 -17.92 -4.47
CA VAL A 702 21.74 -18.86 -5.59
C VAL A 702 22.55 -18.27 -6.74
N CYS A 703 22.85 -19.08 -7.75
CA CYS A 703 23.53 -18.62 -8.97
C CYS A 703 22.61 -17.69 -9.80
N PRO A 704 22.93 -16.39 -9.97
CA PRO A 704 22.00 -15.45 -10.60
C PRO A 704 21.72 -15.73 -12.08
N ALA A 705 20.60 -15.23 -12.58
CA ALA A 705 20.18 -15.40 -13.97
C ALA A 705 21.27 -14.97 -14.97
N GLY A 706 21.52 -15.83 -15.97
CA GLY A 706 22.51 -15.58 -17.02
C GLY A 706 23.99 -15.62 -16.59
N LYS A 707 24.29 -15.99 -15.33
CA LYS A 707 25.68 -16.14 -14.85
C LYS A 707 26.20 -17.58 -15.03
N ALA A 708 27.40 -17.84 -14.50
CA ALA A 708 28.03 -19.15 -14.49
C ALA A 708 28.59 -19.45 -13.09
N CYS A 709 28.12 -20.54 -12.47
CA CYS A 709 28.55 -21.03 -11.16
C CYS A 709 28.79 -22.57 -11.23
N GLY A 710 28.88 -23.29 -10.10
CA GLY A 710 29.05 -24.75 -10.11
C GLY A 710 30.46 -25.26 -10.39
N CYS A 711 31.48 -24.40 -10.34
CA CYS A 711 32.84 -24.72 -10.78
C CYS A 711 33.76 -25.08 -9.60
N SER A 712 34.48 -26.20 -9.71
CA SER A 712 35.45 -26.63 -8.71
C SER A 712 36.62 -25.64 -8.53
N GLU A 713 37.15 -25.55 -7.31
CA GLU A 713 38.24 -24.66 -6.89
C GLU A 713 39.39 -24.59 -7.93
N GLY A 714 39.73 -23.37 -8.38
CA GLY A 714 40.75 -23.12 -9.40
C GLY A 714 40.26 -23.14 -10.85
N THR A 715 38.99 -23.44 -11.12
CA THR A 715 38.38 -23.43 -12.46
C THR A 715 37.71 -22.09 -12.77
N THR A 716 37.87 -21.55 -13.97
CA THR A 716 37.12 -20.36 -14.42
C THR A 716 35.72 -20.75 -14.90
N CYS A 717 34.68 -20.29 -14.21
CA CYS A 717 33.32 -20.42 -14.73
C CYS A 717 33.11 -19.62 -16.01
N THR A 718 32.60 -20.28 -17.07
CA THR A 718 32.24 -19.61 -18.33
C THR A 718 30.93 -20.20 -18.88
N VAL A 719 30.10 -19.36 -19.48
CA VAL A 719 28.81 -19.78 -20.07
C VAL A 719 28.95 -20.64 -21.34
N THR A 720 30.19 -20.90 -21.81
CA THR A 720 30.46 -21.60 -23.08
C THR A 720 30.98 -23.03 -22.93
N THR A 721 31.45 -23.43 -21.73
CA THR A 721 32.01 -24.77 -21.49
C THR A 721 30.98 -25.91 -21.67
N GLY A 722 31.48 -27.10 -22.03
CA GLY A 722 30.66 -28.24 -22.47
C GLY A 722 30.18 -29.19 -21.37
N SER A 723 30.82 -29.18 -20.20
CA SER A 723 30.42 -29.91 -18.99
C SER A 723 29.29 -29.15 -18.29
N ARG A 724 28.08 -29.24 -18.84
CA ARG A 724 26.92 -28.40 -18.49
C ARG A 724 25.96 -29.08 -17.52
N GLU A 725 26.48 -29.58 -16.41
CA GLU A 725 25.62 -29.99 -15.31
C GLU A 725 25.13 -28.72 -14.58
N PHE A 726 23.89 -28.34 -14.92
CA PHE A 726 22.94 -27.55 -14.11
C PHE A 726 23.20 -26.06 -13.91
N ASN A 727 24.00 -25.43 -14.77
CA ASN A 727 24.12 -23.97 -14.81
C ASN A 727 22.78 -23.30 -15.24
N PRO A 728 22.18 -22.40 -14.44
CA PRO A 728 20.78 -21.97 -14.58
C PRO A 728 20.59 -20.86 -15.62
N LEU A 729 20.88 -21.18 -16.88
CA LEU A 729 20.72 -20.28 -18.02
C LEU A 729 19.22 -20.09 -18.34
N PRO A 730 18.71 -18.84 -18.43
CA PRO A 730 17.36 -18.52 -18.90
C PRO A 730 17.26 -18.67 -20.43
N ALA A 731 17.58 -19.86 -20.94
CA ALA A 731 17.52 -20.16 -22.37
C ALA A 731 16.07 -20.34 -22.86
N ASN A 732 15.14 -20.75 -21.97
CA ASN A 732 13.73 -21.02 -22.28
C ASN A 732 12.77 -20.90 -21.05
N GLY A 733 13.17 -20.22 -19.96
CA GLY A 733 12.35 -20.06 -18.74
C GLY A 733 13.13 -19.59 -17.50
N PRO A 734 12.44 -19.28 -16.39
CA PRO A 734 13.04 -18.88 -15.11
C PRO A 734 13.65 -20.07 -14.35
N GLN A 735 14.56 -19.78 -13.41
CA GLN A 735 15.20 -20.80 -12.55
C GLN A 735 14.20 -21.36 -11.53
N ARG A 736 14.42 -22.60 -11.07
CA ARG A 736 13.45 -23.31 -10.20
C ARG A 736 13.37 -22.71 -8.80
N HIS A 737 14.50 -22.52 -8.10
CA HIS A 737 14.45 -21.83 -6.79
C HIS A 737 14.06 -20.36 -6.93
N ALA A 738 14.51 -19.65 -7.98
CA ALA A 738 14.13 -18.26 -8.19
C ALA A 738 12.60 -18.10 -8.26
N SER A 739 11.93 -19.01 -8.97
CA SER A 739 10.46 -19.05 -9.08
C SER A 739 9.77 -19.30 -7.73
N VAL A 740 10.30 -20.20 -6.89
CA VAL A 740 9.75 -20.46 -5.55
C VAL A 740 9.98 -19.28 -4.61
N VAL A 741 11.21 -18.74 -4.58
CA VAL A 741 11.59 -17.61 -3.74
C VAL A 741 10.71 -16.40 -4.06
N ASN A 742 10.57 -16.06 -5.35
CA ASN A 742 9.67 -15.01 -5.84
C ASN A 742 8.21 -15.27 -5.45
N ALA A 743 7.69 -16.49 -5.67
CA ALA A 743 6.31 -16.83 -5.31
C ALA A 743 6.03 -16.74 -3.80
N THR A 744 7.04 -17.00 -2.96
CA THR A 744 6.93 -16.95 -1.49
C THR A 744 7.25 -15.58 -0.87
N GLY A 745 7.58 -14.58 -1.69
CA GLY A 745 7.91 -13.22 -1.22
C GLY A 745 9.18 -13.17 -0.39
N GLY A 746 10.17 -14.01 -0.72
CA GLY A 746 11.48 -14.02 -0.07
C GLY A 746 12.53 -13.27 -0.87
N VAL A 747 13.52 -12.71 -0.17
CA VAL A 747 14.74 -12.15 -0.76
C VAL A 747 15.48 -13.20 -1.62
N LEU A 748 15.78 -12.81 -2.86
CA LEU A 748 16.60 -13.56 -3.82
C LEU A 748 17.92 -12.81 -4.09
N GLY A 749 19.01 -13.38 -3.59
CA GLY A 749 20.37 -12.88 -3.66
C GLY A 749 21.34 -13.77 -4.43
N SER A 750 22.63 -13.46 -4.32
CA SER A 750 23.70 -13.94 -5.21
C SER A 750 24.77 -14.76 -4.47
N ILE A 751 25.07 -15.95 -4.99
CA ILE A 751 26.14 -16.83 -4.48
C ILE A 751 27.53 -16.58 -5.09
N LEU A 752 27.67 -15.60 -6.00
CA LEU A 752 28.86 -15.44 -6.85
C LEU A 752 30.19 -15.22 -6.10
N ASP A 753 30.13 -14.55 -4.95
CA ASP A 753 31.29 -14.18 -4.13
C ASP A 753 30.88 -13.89 -2.68
N THR A 754 31.86 -13.74 -1.79
CA THR A 754 31.63 -13.52 -0.36
C THR A 754 30.84 -12.24 -0.08
N ALA A 755 31.06 -11.14 -0.81
CA ALA A 755 30.36 -9.87 -0.59
C ALA A 755 28.89 -9.94 -1.04
N SER A 756 28.62 -10.69 -2.11
CA SER A 756 27.27 -11.04 -2.54
C SER A 756 26.55 -11.88 -1.48
N ILE A 757 27.21 -12.89 -0.92
CA ILE A 757 26.65 -13.78 0.13
C ILE A 757 26.41 -13.01 1.44
N GLU A 758 27.33 -12.14 1.84
CA GLU A 758 27.17 -11.20 2.96
C GLU A 758 25.93 -10.32 2.75
N THR A 759 25.89 -9.56 1.65
CA THR A 759 24.76 -8.66 1.34
C THR A 759 23.41 -9.40 1.25
N SER A 760 23.42 -10.63 0.72
CA SER A 760 22.21 -11.46 0.62
C SER A 760 21.75 -11.93 2.00
N MET A 761 22.66 -12.38 2.86
CA MET A 761 22.31 -12.77 4.24
C MET A 761 21.85 -11.60 5.09
N ASP A 762 22.43 -10.42 4.92
CA ASP A 762 21.99 -9.22 5.61
C ASP A 762 20.53 -8.89 5.23
N ALA A 763 20.22 -8.82 3.93
CA ALA A 763 18.86 -8.56 3.46
C ALA A 763 17.83 -9.64 3.91
N ILE A 764 18.22 -10.92 3.94
CA ILE A 764 17.37 -12.02 4.44
C ILE A 764 17.05 -11.85 5.94
N ILE A 765 18.01 -11.37 6.73
CA ILE A 765 17.84 -11.17 8.18
C ILE A 765 17.00 -9.92 8.45
N ASP A 766 17.25 -8.82 7.73
CA ASP A 766 16.47 -7.59 7.82
C ASP A 766 14.99 -7.84 7.44
N ASP A 767 14.73 -8.56 6.35
CA ASP A 767 13.38 -9.01 5.95
C ASP A 767 12.73 -9.94 6.99
N THR A 768 13.47 -10.92 7.52
CA THR A 768 12.91 -11.83 8.54
C THR A 768 12.55 -11.10 9.83
N ILE A 769 13.28 -10.03 10.16
CA ILE A 769 12.91 -9.12 11.25
C ILE A 769 11.63 -8.35 10.89
N GLY A 770 11.53 -7.82 9.66
CA GLY A 770 10.31 -7.21 9.12
C GLY A 770 9.07 -8.10 9.24
N LYS A 771 9.09 -9.31 8.68
CA LYS A 771 7.98 -10.30 8.72
C LYS A 771 7.56 -10.73 10.14
N ALA A 772 8.43 -10.50 11.13
CA ALA A 772 8.19 -10.81 12.53
C ALA A 772 7.84 -9.58 13.40
N GLY A 773 7.79 -8.39 12.78
CA GLY A 773 7.36 -7.15 13.40
C GLY A 773 5.85 -7.09 13.66
N TYR A 774 5.40 -5.99 14.24
CA TYR A 774 3.99 -5.69 14.40
C TYR A 774 3.41 -5.15 13.09
N LYS A 775 2.41 -5.82 12.53
CA LYS A 775 1.67 -5.41 11.33
C LYS A 775 0.74 -4.25 11.68
N THR A 776 0.88 -3.12 10.98
CA THR A 776 -0.03 -1.97 11.14
C THR A 776 -1.37 -2.23 10.46
N LEU A 777 -2.42 -1.54 10.92
CA LEU A 777 -3.79 -1.74 10.47
C LEU A 777 -4.08 -1.05 9.12
N LYS A 778 -3.54 0.16 8.91
CA LYS A 778 -3.54 0.87 7.62
C LYS A 778 -2.12 0.81 6.98
N PRO A 779 -1.96 1.10 5.67
CA PRO A 779 -0.65 1.06 4.99
C PRO A 779 0.19 2.35 5.24
N PRO A 780 1.25 2.33 6.08
CA PRO A 780 1.89 3.57 6.52
C PRO A 780 2.81 4.18 5.46
N ILE A 781 2.77 5.51 5.33
CA ILE A 781 3.81 6.30 4.65
C ILE A 781 5.06 6.27 5.54
N GLY A 782 6.11 5.55 5.15
CA GLY A 782 7.29 5.26 5.99
C GLY A 782 7.99 6.48 6.57
N ALA A 783 7.98 7.60 5.84
CA ALA A 783 8.53 8.88 6.27
C ALA A 783 7.77 9.53 7.45
N SER A 784 6.45 9.28 7.57
CA SER A 784 5.55 9.90 8.56
C SER A 784 5.57 9.20 9.94
N ILE A 785 6.11 7.99 10.03
CA ILE A 785 5.95 7.12 11.21
C ILE A 785 6.66 7.69 12.44
N LYS A 786 5.91 7.97 13.50
CA LYS A 786 6.40 8.43 14.80
C LYS A 786 5.96 7.44 15.89
N VAL A 787 6.84 7.15 16.85
CA VAL A 787 6.58 6.12 17.87
C VAL A 787 6.86 6.66 19.27
N ALA A 788 6.04 6.30 20.25
CA ALA A 788 6.29 6.49 21.67
C ALA A 788 5.96 5.21 22.46
N MET A 789 6.51 5.12 23.67
CA MET A 789 6.36 3.93 24.52
C MET A 789 6.15 4.34 25.97
N GLU A 790 5.47 3.49 26.73
CA GLU A 790 5.31 3.69 28.17
C GLU A 790 6.65 3.48 28.90
N ASN A 791 7.36 2.40 28.57
CA ASN A 791 8.65 2.04 29.16
C ASN A 791 9.58 1.33 28.17
N VAL A 792 10.79 1.87 27.95
CA VAL A 792 11.84 1.22 27.13
C VAL A 792 12.71 0.27 27.96
N ARG A 793 13.29 -0.74 27.30
CA ARG A 793 14.10 -1.81 27.90
C ARG A 793 15.38 -1.31 28.61
N ASP A 794 16.01 -0.24 28.13
CA ASP A 794 17.08 0.45 28.87
C ASP A 794 16.92 1.99 28.79
N PRO A 795 16.33 2.62 29.82
CA PRO A 795 16.11 4.07 29.86
C PRO A 795 17.39 4.90 30.10
N ALA A 796 18.56 4.28 30.28
CA ALA A 796 19.84 4.97 30.31
C ALA A 796 20.44 5.19 28.91
N VAL A 797 19.97 4.43 27.91
CA VAL A 797 20.44 4.49 26.51
C VAL A 797 19.35 5.04 25.58
N CYS A 798 18.09 4.64 25.80
CA CYS A 798 16.94 5.12 25.04
C CYS A 798 16.02 6.00 25.91
N LYS A 799 15.21 6.87 25.30
CA LYS A 799 14.09 7.55 25.97
C LYS A 799 12.79 6.98 25.43
N ALA A 800 11.84 6.70 26.32
CA ALA A 800 10.51 6.22 25.91
C ALA A 800 9.61 7.35 25.34
N SER A 801 9.95 8.60 25.65
CA SER A 801 9.10 9.78 25.44
C SER A 801 9.45 10.61 24.21
N GLY A 802 8.42 11.08 23.50
CA GLY A 802 8.47 12.17 22.51
C GLY A 802 8.66 11.72 21.07
N ASP A 803 9.68 10.89 20.80
CA ASP A 803 9.91 10.20 19.53
C ASP A 803 10.97 9.11 19.76
N ILE A 804 10.63 7.82 19.59
CA ILE A 804 11.62 6.74 19.57
C ILE A 804 12.46 6.92 18.29
N PRO A 805 13.80 7.02 18.36
CA PRO A 805 14.60 7.21 17.16
C PRO A 805 14.46 6.03 16.21
N ARG A 806 14.36 6.28 14.90
CA ARG A 806 14.48 5.23 13.89
C ARG A 806 15.93 4.74 13.85
N SER A 807 16.17 3.49 14.23
CA SER A 807 17.49 2.88 14.37
C SER A 807 17.38 1.36 14.57
N THR A 808 18.00 0.59 13.67
CA THR A 808 18.20 -0.86 13.82
C THR A 808 19.20 -1.26 14.92
N ALA A 809 19.81 -0.29 15.62
CA ALA A 809 20.72 -0.53 16.75
C ALA A 809 20.07 -0.25 18.10
N ASN A 810 19.41 0.91 18.26
CA ASN A 810 18.64 1.30 19.45
C ASN A 810 17.50 2.23 19.01
N GLY A 811 16.35 1.65 18.65
CA GLY A 811 15.26 2.39 18.03
C GLY A 811 14.14 1.50 17.53
N PHE A 812 13.38 2.01 16.56
CA PHE A 812 12.50 1.21 15.70
C PHE A 812 13.00 1.20 14.24
N ASP A 813 12.45 0.32 13.40
CA ASP A 813 12.46 0.48 11.95
C ASP A 813 11.13 -0.03 11.36
N PHE A 814 10.84 0.35 10.13
CA PHE A 814 9.61 0.04 9.41
C PHE A 814 9.91 -0.69 8.10
N ASP A 815 9.08 -1.67 7.77
CA ASP A 815 9.07 -2.31 6.46
C ASP A 815 7.83 -1.97 5.63
N GLY A 816 7.99 -1.22 4.54
CA GLY A 816 6.89 -0.90 3.62
C GLY A 816 6.38 -2.09 2.80
N SER A 817 7.21 -3.11 2.54
CA SER A 817 6.79 -4.29 1.78
C SER A 817 5.92 -5.23 2.62
N GLU A 818 6.24 -5.37 3.91
CA GLU A 818 5.45 -6.16 4.87
C GLU A 818 4.42 -5.32 5.64
N ARG A 819 4.52 -3.99 5.61
CA ARG A 819 3.72 -3.03 6.41
C ARG A 819 3.88 -3.27 7.93
N THR A 820 5.12 -3.41 8.41
CA THR A 820 5.43 -3.83 9.79
C THR A 820 6.43 -2.95 10.53
N LEU A 821 6.33 -2.93 11.86
CA LEU A 821 7.21 -2.20 12.79
C LEU A 821 8.07 -3.16 13.62
N SER A 822 9.38 -2.92 13.65
CA SER A 822 10.36 -3.71 14.39
C SER A 822 11.14 -2.87 15.40
N PHE A 823 11.50 -3.46 16.55
CA PHE A 823 12.08 -2.75 17.69
C PHE A 823 13.44 -3.31 18.13
N PHE A 824 14.39 -2.42 18.41
CA PHE A 824 15.82 -2.74 18.51
C PHE A 824 16.49 -2.24 19.80
N GLY A 825 17.42 -3.04 20.31
CA GLY A 825 18.39 -2.64 21.33
C GLY A 825 17.77 -2.24 22.66
N ALA A 826 18.10 -1.03 23.11
CA ALA A 826 17.58 -0.38 24.32
C ALA A 826 16.13 0.14 24.17
N CYS A 827 15.69 0.45 22.95
CA CYS A 827 14.36 1.00 22.67
C CYS A 827 13.27 -0.07 22.43
N ARG A 828 13.58 -1.35 22.70
CA ARG A 828 12.54 -2.39 22.77
C ARG A 828 11.56 -2.10 23.92
N PRO A 829 10.32 -2.60 23.87
CA PRO A 829 9.40 -2.55 25.01
C PRO A 829 10.06 -3.20 26.24
N SER A 830 9.80 -2.68 27.44
CA SER A 830 10.38 -3.25 28.67
C SER A 830 9.78 -4.62 29.05
N SER A 831 8.57 -4.91 28.56
CA SER A 831 7.83 -6.16 28.78
C SER A 831 6.83 -6.40 27.64
N GLU A 832 6.28 -7.61 27.54
CA GLU A 832 5.17 -7.94 26.60
C GLU A 832 3.85 -7.23 26.95
N THR A 833 3.77 -6.54 28.10
CA THR A 833 2.61 -5.74 28.54
C THR A 833 2.86 -4.23 28.48
N THR A 834 4.00 -3.80 27.95
CA THR A 834 4.32 -2.38 27.78
C THR A 834 3.49 -1.81 26.63
N GLN A 835 2.73 -0.75 26.90
CA GLN A 835 2.02 -0.04 25.83
C GLN A 835 2.99 0.73 24.93
N VAL A 836 2.79 0.57 23.64
CA VAL A 836 3.39 1.33 22.55
C VAL A 836 2.27 2.14 21.90
N ALA A 837 2.57 3.35 21.44
CA ALA A 837 1.74 4.06 20.48
C ALA A 837 2.57 4.38 19.23
N VAL A 838 1.97 4.20 18.06
CA VAL A 838 2.49 4.72 16.80
C VAL A 838 1.49 5.74 16.25
N SER A 839 2.00 6.76 15.56
CA SER A 839 1.21 7.54 14.62
C SER A 839 1.88 7.61 13.26
N TYR A 840 1.07 7.70 12.21
CA TYR A 840 1.52 7.82 10.83
C TYR A 840 0.39 8.39 9.96
N GLN A 841 0.74 8.81 8.75
CA GLN A 841 -0.21 9.05 7.66
C GLN A 841 -0.23 7.83 6.73
N TYR A 842 -1.38 7.54 6.14
CA TYR A 842 -1.55 6.47 5.16
C TYR A 842 -2.24 6.97 3.89
N TRP A 843 -2.04 6.25 2.79
CA TRP A 843 -2.76 6.51 1.55
C TRP A 843 -4.14 5.85 1.57
N VAL A 844 -5.16 6.61 1.20
CA VAL A 844 -6.50 6.07 0.90
C VAL A 844 -6.47 5.52 -0.52
N ASP A 845 -7.18 4.41 -0.76
CA ASP A 845 -7.36 3.79 -2.08
C ASP A 845 -8.65 4.37 -2.70
N ALA A 846 -8.53 5.44 -3.47
CA ALA A 846 -9.63 6.05 -4.22
C ALA A 846 -9.53 5.72 -5.72
N VAL A 847 -8.34 5.79 -6.33
CA VAL A 847 -8.20 5.71 -7.79
C VAL A 847 -8.17 4.28 -8.33
N LYS A 848 -9.31 3.82 -8.84
CA LYS A 848 -9.50 2.43 -9.32
C LYS A 848 -8.88 2.13 -10.70
N SER A 849 -8.40 3.14 -11.43
CA SER A 849 -7.75 2.95 -12.74
C SER A 849 -6.27 2.52 -12.59
N PRO A 850 -5.85 1.35 -13.10
CA PRO A 850 -4.45 0.90 -13.04
C PRO A 850 -3.53 1.64 -14.05
N ASP A 851 -4.09 2.52 -14.87
CA ASP A 851 -3.36 3.39 -15.79
C ASP A 851 -3.49 4.88 -15.40
N GLY A 852 -3.95 5.19 -14.19
CA GLY A 852 -4.34 6.54 -13.75
C GLY A 852 -5.62 7.05 -14.45
N GLY A 853 -6.12 8.20 -14.01
CA GLY A 853 -7.06 9.04 -14.77
C GLY A 853 -6.34 10.28 -15.32
N ALA A 854 -6.93 11.02 -16.26
CA ALA A 854 -6.41 12.37 -16.51
C ALA A 854 -6.78 13.27 -15.32
N PRO A 855 -5.86 14.09 -14.77
CA PRO A 855 -6.21 15.04 -13.72
C PRO A 855 -7.30 15.98 -14.20
N CYS A 856 -8.37 16.10 -13.43
CA CYS A 856 -9.51 16.96 -13.73
C CYS A 856 -10.16 16.65 -15.09
N GLU A 857 -10.37 15.38 -15.45
CA GLU A 857 -10.88 14.99 -16.78
C GLU A 857 -12.30 15.53 -17.04
N ASP A 858 -13.11 15.63 -15.98
CA ASP A 858 -14.53 16.00 -16.01
C ASP A 858 -14.82 17.49 -15.70
N ASP A 859 -13.83 18.27 -15.25
CA ASP A 859 -13.99 19.71 -14.95
C ASP A 859 -14.36 20.53 -16.22
N PRO A 860 -15.31 21.48 -16.16
CA PRO A 860 -15.69 22.34 -17.31
C PRO A 860 -14.56 23.18 -17.93
N ASN A 861 -13.42 23.30 -17.25
CA ASN A 861 -12.18 23.97 -17.66
C ASN A 861 -11.08 22.96 -18.04
N HIS A 862 -11.35 21.65 -18.11
CA HIS A 862 -10.40 20.63 -18.54
C HIS A 862 -9.79 20.95 -19.93
N SER A 863 -8.53 20.58 -20.14
CA SER A 863 -7.78 20.85 -21.35
C SER A 863 -6.65 19.83 -21.58
N GLU A 864 -6.95 18.78 -22.37
CA GLU A 864 -6.01 17.74 -22.86
C GLU A 864 -4.65 18.25 -23.40
N ILE A 865 -4.58 19.54 -23.77
CA ILE A 865 -3.44 20.17 -24.45
C ILE A 865 -2.58 21.08 -23.55
N GLU A 866 -3.01 21.38 -22.32
CA GLU A 866 -2.22 22.16 -21.36
C GLU A 866 -1.54 21.22 -20.34
N PRO A 867 -0.30 21.50 -19.87
CA PRO A 867 0.52 20.51 -19.14
C PRO A 867 0.05 20.17 -17.70
N ASP A 868 -1.00 20.84 -17.24
CA ASP A 868 -1.62 20.74 -15.91
C ASP A 868 -3.12 20.39 -16.02
N HIS A 869 -3.54 19.98 -17.23
CA HIS A 869 -4.90 19.62 -17.62
C HIS A 869 -5.96 20.72 -17.47
N CYS A 870 -5.61 21.97 -17.15
CA CYS A 870 -6.58 23.03 -16.92
C CYS A 870 -6.46 24.19 -17.92
N THR A 871 -7.59 24.86 -18.19
CA THR A 871 -7.67 25.89 -19.24
C THR A 871 -6.92 27.16 -18.85
N GLY A 872 -5.65 27.22 -19.28
CA GLY A 872 -4.82 28.40 -19.26
C GLY A 872 -4.05 28.65 -17.96
N PRO A 873 -3.20 29.68 -17.94
CA PRO A 873 -2.04 29.73 -17.05
C PRO A 873 -2.34 30.09 -15.58
N LEU A 874 -3.62 30.22 -15.21
CA LEU A 874 -4.08 30.68 -13.89
C LEU A 874 -4.74 29.56 -13.07
N LEU A 875 -5.33 28.58 -13.75
CA LEU A 875 -5.95 27.39 -13.15
C LEU A 875 -4.95 26.22 -13.13
N GLY A 876 -5.20 25.20 -12.33
CA GLY A 876 -4.43 23.96 -12.30
C GLY A 876 -5.11 22.94 -11.40
N CYS A 877 -4.98 21.65 -11.72
CA CYS A 877 -5.81 20.62 -11.12
C CYS A 877 -5.59 20.46 -9.59
N ASN A 878 -6.69 20.35 -8.84
CA ASN A 878 -6.71 20.12 -7.40
C ASN A 878 -6.58 18.63 -7.08
N GLU A 879 -5.61 18.25 -6.25
CA GLU A 879 -5.42 16.84 -5.89
C GLU A 879 -6.50 16.27 -4.96
N SER A 880 -7.33 17.10 -4.32
CA SER A 880 -8.28 16.67 -3.28
C SER A 880 -9.74 16.55 -3.75
N GLY A 881 -10.05 16.93 -4.98
CA GLY A 881 -11.43 16.91 -5.51
C GLY A 881 -11.44 17.22 -7.01
N ASP A 882 -10.43 16.73 -7.73
CA ASP A 882 -10.22 16.74 -9.19
C ASP A 882 -10.81 17.91 -10.00
N GLN A 883 -10.73 19.13 -9.47
CA GLN A 883 -11.23 20.37 -10.09
C GLN A 883 -10.12 21.38 -10.43
N CYS A 884 -10.31 22.16 -11.49
CA CYS A 884 -9.37 23.14 -12.03
C CYS A 884 -9.32 24.45 -11.23
N VAL A 885 -8.86 24.36 -9.99
CA VAL A 885 -8.79 25.48 -9.05
C VAL A 885 -7.71 26.52 -9.39
N CYS A 886 -7.78 27.66 -8.71
CA CYS A 886 -6.75 28.70 -8.73
C CYS A 886 -5.37 28.17 -8.32
N LYS A 887 -4.37 28.25 -9.21
CA LYS A 887 -2.97 28.01 -8.84
C LYS A 887 -2.53 28.97 -7.72
N PRO A 888 -1.74 28.51 -6.73
CA PRO A 888 -1.13 29.39 -5.73
C PRO A 888 -0.44 30.61 -6.37
N ASN A 889 -0.80 31.81 -5.90
CA ASN A 889 -0.35 33.10 -6.47
C ASN A 889 -0.54 33.22 -8.00
N CYS A 890 -1.56 32.57 -8.57
CA CYS A 890 -1.85 32.54 -10.00
C CYS A 890 -0.64 32.02 -10.83
N GLY A 891 0.09 31.03 -10.30
CA GLY A 891 1.27 30.46 -10.96
C GLY A 891 2.43 31.45 -11.14
N ASP A 892 2.56 32.45 -10.26
CA ASP A 892 3.50 33.59 -10.36
C ASP A 892 3.37 34.43 -11.64
N THR A 893 2.32 34.24 -12.45
CA THR A 893 2.12 34.95 -13.72
C THR A 893 1.76 36.42 -13.55
N CYS A 894 1.25 36.80 -12.37
CA CYS A 894 0.93 38.19 -12.02
C CYS A 894 2.20 39.01 -11.77
N GLY A 895 2.83 39.49 -12.85
CA GLY A 895 4.02 40.33 -12.79
C GLY A 895 3.84 41.63 -12.00
N GLN A 896 4.96 42.26 -11.60
CA GLN A 896 5.15 43.28 -10.54
C GLN A 896 4.19 44.49 -10.44
N ALA A 897 3.23 44.69 -11.34
CA ALA A 897 2.19 45.72 -11.27
C ALA A 897 0.80 45.17 -10.88
N ALA A 898 0.65 43.85 -10.72
CA ALA A 898 -0.57 43.17 -10.31
C ALA A 898 -0.30 42.21 -9.14
N ARG A 899 -1.37 41.79 -8.46
CA ARG A 899 -1.39 40.68 -7.50
C ARG A 899 -2.39 39.63 -7.97
N CYS A 900 -2.19 38.38 -7.61
CA CYS A 900 -3.24 37.38 -7.78
C CYS A 900 -4.43 37.70 -6.86
N ASP A 901 -5.64 37.47 -7.35
CA ASP A 901 -6.83 37.22 -6.54
C ASP A 901 -7.20 35.74 -6.68
N MET A 902 -7.02 35.00 -5.58
CA MET A 902 -7.30 33.57 -5.48
C MET A 902 -8.80 33.23 -5.56
N THR A 903 -9.69 34.23 -5.38
CA THR A 903 -11.15 34.05 -5.35
C THR A 903 -11.78 34.16 -6.75
N SER A 904 -11.09 34.80 -7.70
CA SER A 904 -11.60 35.03 -9.07
C SER A 904 -10.62 34.63 -10.18
N CYS A 905 -9.51 34.00 -9.80
CA CYS A 905 -8.40 33.54 -10.65
C CYS A 905 -7.93 34.58 -11.67
N ARG A 906 -7.68 35.80 -11.18
CA ARG A 906 -7.34 36.98 -12.00
C ARG A 906 -6.21 37.79 -11.38
N CYS A 907 -5.31 38.28 -12.22
CA CYS A 907 -4.30 39.26 -11.83
C CYS A 907 -4.92 40.66 -11.71
N ILE A 908 -5.21 41.11 -10.48
CA ILE A 908 -5.77 42.43 -10.20
C ILE A 908 -4.64 43.48 -10.08
N PRO A 909 -4.73 44.64 -10.75
CA PRO A 909 -3.73 45.71 -10.63
C PRO A 909 -3.52 46.19 -9.18
N ILE A 910 -2.26 46.44 -8.80
CA ILE A 910 -1.93 47.04 -7.50
C ILE A 910 -2.18 48.55 -7.58
N ILE A 911 -3.39 48.94 -7.18
CA ILE A 911 -3.78 50.35 -7.04
C ILE A 911 -3.16 50.89 -5.73
N ASN A 912 -2.37 51.96 -5.84
CA ASN A 912 -1.78 52.71 -4.72
C ASN A 912 -2.69 53.85 -4.25
#